data_AF-A0A8C7ITP1-F1
#
_entry.id   AF-A0A8C7ITP1-F1
#
_cell.length_a   1.000
_cell.length_b   1.000
_cell.length_c   1.000
_cell.angle_alpha   90.00
_cell.angle_beta   90.00
_cell.angle_gamma   90.00
#
_symmetry.space_group_name_H-M   'P 1'
#
loop_
_entity.id
_entity.type
_entity.pdbx_description
1 polymer ?
#
loop_
_entity_poly.entity_id
_entity_poly.type
_entity_poly.pdbx_seq_one_letter_code
_entity_poly.pdbx_strand_id
1 'polypeptide(L)'
;MEWQGDLPQDHAFVELLLTGLPSELDIQQLLRDTEDKLKLNACSIEQSLKELQGKMGESWTGERPPSPTECLQWFNPRNPSTVRPVATGNQELLDFLKALLQYLRTEEEGREDVTLQLLHNISSQCGVSFPNTTPSPTPQQPGPSAHTSVHTVRDDSALESHEVWDEVRLRLRRHLLDRLSCPLPVPQRIYCLQQLFFLYPEWEVLTLYQGLRSQAVLSLLHSALASSPGGKETGFDRLALGLRAAAPALCSALREELQVLNGVAKPHTILGFLNAAYLNTVSQELGAMMERECENALKDNTTLSGGKGRKSSARTKATVAPLELPPRRDRNFSLTSHQLRVLTQLACTLLGLESQVDELATQLAFINCAGETPCSVRGILKKTKDDLDMTTVDGSKTTAETLFQSPEAIVLEFDWRAAFRKLVPHMAHCVKVVLEDVCTKSLQQEELSHTSGSAHVVLTSTPHRDDSPLTCPERDRPKMVAKFCGDIMGECDALLPLAEACGDAALLEVRCSFVEVCAWVTSAILGRVEERAGEVPSAAPLKNLIALLGTSMYIHQRLCHYEAQLRETKPTAARVPMTLLPIQRYQDVTEGLREQLASYCVQVCTSTILQDAESHHWADPKPFYEGDRCSFSVQMWHYFLTGLRTDLWLAVPGSVGRDVLAQVTSESLQVLVQRYSRARPSYKRHLQIRCDITVVLLCVEQLMWSVCERPEALAQLEPSVAGCVWVASIHSLCDQLLTTLVIVTAPLPQLYWTFQYRPGEGSAPALAHSPGSPGIHWLSAIHPGLFTQQAAREGLAGEVTSECQLRLLTSDPRCSPRLLLTAILHRDCHLLRVLLEHSHFCMEEEADADAVSPVKSDAGDEFMEAVYNVLSSLNNVPKALTLALGTYFDRGHLWDYLYSPADSVRPVPVVISFIRAVVNQPVHCLLRHLVTMVLAWQASEDPCSSLLRRDVPENILTKVPKEWSYTLQTPKGRESAKSVVNLALQALSFIYTNLPSAVASLPLPVRFLFHTAEKHLSQHARQLRSTGLLLWALLSCLCQCLEDPNSLELLCGLPLDRGAKERLALLSECLQGTMGQGQQKGVPKPTVHKVLQALEERRPKWCSMQLQKARKLCSERRPASSAPRVRLSGARVVFHRRGAAVWLRRLSRK
;
A
#
# COMPACT_ATOMS: atom_id res chain seq x y z
N MET A 1 -2.32 -1.90 43.23
CA MET A 1 -1.83 -3.22 43.66
C MET A 1 -0.45 -3.36 43.06
N GLU A 2 0.57 -3.19 43.89
CA GLU A 2 1.97 -3.34 43.49
C GLU A 2 2.28 -4.83 43.42
N TRP A 3 2.66 -5.30 42.23
CA TRP A 3 2.98 -6.71 41.99
C TRP A 3 4.43 -6.94 42.38
N GLN A 4 4.70 -7.87 43.30
CA GLN A 4 6.07 -8.26 43.62
C GLN A 4 6.60 -9.22 42.54
N GLY A 5 7.41 -8.67 41.63
CA GLY A 5 8.20 -9.42 40.65
C GLY A 5 7.66 -9.35 39.23
N ASP A 6 7.90 -8.25 38.53
CA ASP A 6 7.62 -8.12 37.11
C ASP A 6 8.54 -9.04 36.28
N LEU A 7 7.95 -9.76 35.31
CA LEU A 7 8.68 -10.62 34.39
C LEU A 7 9.14 -9.77 33.19
N PRO A 8 10.42 -9.78 32.81
CA PRO A 8 11.02 -8.82 31.87
C PRO A 8 10.39 -8.79 30.47
N GLN A 9 9.69 -9.85 30.05
CA GLN A 9 9.07 -9.94 28.71
C GLN A 9 7.57 -9.65 28.67
N ASP A 10 6.94 -9.31 29.79
CA ASP A 10 5.51 -8.95 29.78
C ASP A 10 5.22 -7.62 29.04
N HIS A 11 6.25 -6.79 28.85
CA HIS A 11 6.19 -5.53 28.11
C HIS A 11 6.50 -5.69 26.62
N ALA A 12 6.82 -6.91 26.14
CA ALA A 12 7.19 -7.13 24.75
C ALA A 12 6.03 -6.81 23.79
N PHE A 13 6.32 -6.00 22.78
CA PHE A 13 5.43 -5.77 21.65
C PHE A 13 5.68 -6.88 20.62
N VAL A 14 4.64 -7.66 20.32
CA VAL A 14 4.66 -8.62 19.22
C VAL A 14 4.12 -7.90 18.00
N GLU A 15 4.89 -7.86 16.91
CA GLU A 15 4.40 -7.40 15.62
C GLU A 15 3.34 -8.37 15.10
N LEU A 16 2.08 -8.10 15.46
CA LEU A 16 0.91 -8.77 14.92
C LEU A 16 0.47 -7.99 13.68
N LEU A 17 0.68 -8.57 12.51
CA LEU A 17 0.18 -8.00 11.24
C LEU A 17 -1.35 -7.92 11.32
N LEU A 18 -1.88 -6.70 11.34
CA LEU A 18 -3.32 -6.47 11.23
C LEU A 18 -3.75 -6.76 9.79
N THR A 19 -4.37 -7.93 9.57
CA THR A 19 -4.99 -8.26 8.29
C THR A 19 -6.33 -7.53 8.18
N GLY A 20 -6.31 -6.30 7.67
CA GLY A 20 -7.51 -5.48 7.38
C GLY A 20 -7.64 -4.23 8.25
N LEU A 21 -8.70 -3.44 8.02
CA LEU A 21 -8.99 -2.22 8.78
C LEU A 21 -9.51 -2.57 10.18
N PRO A 22 -8.77 -2.32 11.28
CA PRO A 22 -9.22 -2.66 12.63
C PRO A 22 -10.53 -1.94 12.97
N SER A 23 -11.42 -2.60 13.73
CA SER A 23 -12.62 -1.92 14.22
C SER A 23 -12.26 -0.87 15.27
N GLU A 24 -13.13 0.12 15.51
CA GLU A 24 -12.90 1.15 16.54
C GLU A 24 -12.67 0.54 17.94
N LEU A 25 -13.36 -0.57 18.24
CA LEU A 25 -13.15 -1.35 19.45
C LEU A 25 -11.78 -2.03 19.50
N ASP A 26 -11.29 -2.53 18.36
CA ASP A 26 -9.96 -3.12 18.26
C ASP A 26 -8.88 -2.06 18.46
N ILE A 27 -9.07 -0.86 17.90
CA ILE A 27 -8.16 0.27 18.09
C ILE A 27 -8.16 0.71 19.56
N GLN A 28 -9.33 0.87 20.18
CA GLN A 28 -9.42 1.24 21.60
C GLN A 28 -8.82 0.18 22.53
N GLN A 29 -8.95 -1.11 22.20
CA GLN A 29 -8.34 -2.18 22.97
C GLN A 29 -6.83 -2.21 22.75
N LEU A 30 -6.35 -2.07 21.52
CA LEU A 30 -4.93 -1.98 21.21
C LEU A 30 -4.29 -0.78 21.92
N LEU A 31 -4.95 0.38 21.93
CA LEU A 31 -4.49 1.57 22.65
C LEU A 31 -4.44 1.33 24.16
N ARG A 32 -5.47 0.70 24.75
CA ARG A 32 -5.47 0.35 26.17
C ARG A 32 -4.40 -0.68 26.53
N ASP A 33 -4.24 -1.72 25.72
CA ASP A 33 -3.19 -2.73 25.91
C ASP A 33 -1.80 -2.10 25.77
N THR A 34 -1.63 -1.17 24.82
CA THR A 34 -0.39 -0.40 24.64
C THR A 34 -0.13 0.51 25.83
N GLU A 35 -1.15 1.22 26.32
CA GLU A 35 -1.05 2.09 27.49
C GLU A 35 -0.72 1.28 28.76
N ASP A 36 -1.36 0.13 28.96
CA ASP A 36 -1.08 -0.79 30.06
C ASP A 36 0.35 -1.34 29.96
N LYS A 37 0.81 -1.74 28.76
CA LYS A 37 2.19 -2.16 28.51
C LYS A 37 3.20 -1.05 28.75
N LEU A 38 2.91 0.19 28.35
CA LEU A 38 3.76 1.36 28.57
C LEU A 38 3.82 1.74 30.06
N LYS A 39 2.71 1.64 30.79
CA LYS A 39 2.68 1.83 32.25
C LYS A 39 3.52 0.78 32.96
N LEU A 40 3.33 -0.48 32.58
CA LEU A 40 4.12 -1.60 33.12
C LEU A 40 5.61 -1.41 32.79
N ASN A 41 5.95 -0.98 31.58
CA ASN A 41 7.34 -0.68 31.19
C ASN A 41 7.89 0.50 32.01
N ALA A 42 7.13 1.58 32.19
CA ALA A 42 7.51 2.71 33.03
C ALA A 42 7.75 2.28 34.49
N CYS A 43 6.87 1.44 35.06
CA CYS A 43 7.06 0.87 36.40
C CYS A 43 8.31 -0.02 36.48
N SER A 44 8.56 -0.86 35.47
CA SER A 44 9.76 -1.69 35.38
C SER A 44 11.04 -0.84 35.26
N ILE A 45 11.02 0.23 34.47
CA ILE A 45 12.12 1.19 34.36
C ILE A 45 12.33 1.89 35.70
N GLU A 46 11.28 2.36 36.37
CA GLU A 46 11.36 2.96 37.70
C GLU A 46 11.91 2.00 38.75
N GLN A 47 11.47 0.74 38.73
CA GLN A 47 11.97 -0.29 39.65
C GLN A 47 13.45 -0.60 39.35
N SER A 48 13.82 -0.73 38.07
CA SER A 48 15.22 -0.92 37.66
C SER A 48 16.09 0.26 38.06
N LEU A 49 15.58 1.50 37.94
CA LEU A 49 16.25 2.71 38.40
C LEU A 49 16.38 2.74 39.94
N LYS A 50 15.36 2.30 40.68
CA LYS A 50 15.41 2.16 42.15
C LYS A 50 16.40 1.09 42.60
N GLU A 51 16.43 -0.06 41.93
CA GLU A 51 17.43 -1.12 42.18
C GLU A 51 18.84 -0.63 41.88
N LEU A 52 19.01 0.15 40.81
CA LEU A 52 20.27 0.75 40.42
C LEU A 52 20.70 1.84 41.42
N GLN A 53 19.76 2.68 41.89
CA GLN A 53 19.98 3.62 43.00
C GLN A 53 20.39 2.90 44.30
N GLY A 54 19.73 1.79 44.63
CA GLY A 54 20.05 0.98 45.82
C GLY A 54 21.45 0.36 45.76
N LYS A 55 21.85 -0.17 44.60
CA LYS A 55 23.20 -0.69 44.38
C LYS A 55 24.30 0.38 44.38
N MET A 56 23.98 1.62 44.00
CA MET A 56 24.93 2.76 43.99
C MET A 56 24.98 3.52 45.32
N GLY A 57 23.94 3.42 46.16
CA GLY A 57 23.86 4.09 47.45
C GLY A 57 24.84 3.55 48.50
N GLU A 58 25.37 2.34 48.33
CA GLU A 58 26.35 1.75 49.26
C GLU A 58 27.72 2.45 49.22
N SER A 59 28.01 3.28 48.21
CA SER A 59 29.29 3.99 48.05
C SER A 59 29.21 5.53 48.07
N TRP A 60 28.04 6.12 48.33
CA TRP A 60 27.83 7.58 48.33
C TRP A 60 27.67 8.14 49.76
N THR A 61 28.59 9.01 50.20
CA THR A 61 28.57 9.71 51.51
C THR A 61 28.03 11.15 51.43
N GLY A 62 26.97 11.39 50.65
CA GLY A 62 26.35 12.71 50.48
C GLY A 62 24.91 12.77 51.02
N GLU A 63 24.52 13.88 51.65
CA GLU A 63 23.25 14.05 52.41
C GLU A 63 21.94 14.02 51.59
N ARG A 64 21.97 13.80 50.27
CA ARG A 64 20.73 13.70 49.46
C ARG A 64 20.84 12.66 48.35
N PRO A 65 19.84 11.74 48.20
CA PRO A 65 19.84 10.80 47.09
C PRO A 65 19.64 11.54 45.75
N PRO A 66 20.39 11.18 44.69
CA PRO A 66 20.26 11.79 43.38
C PRO A 66 18.89 11.52 42.75
N SER A 67 18.34 12.52 42.05
CA SER A 67 17.12 12.35 41.27
C SER A 67 17.34 11.35 40.11
N PRO A 68 16.29 10.66 39.61
CA PRO A 68 16.42 9.74 38.48
C PRO A 68 17.06 10.38 37.24
N THR A 69 16.78 11.67 37.02
CA THR A 69 17.34 12.48 35.93
C THR A 69 18.84 12.74 36.12
N GLU A 70 19.30 12.96 37.35
CA GLU A 70 20.73 13.09 37.68
C GLU A 70 21.46 11.75 37.54
N CYS A 71 20.84 10.63 37.95
CA CYS A 71 21.38 9.29 37.70
C CYS A 71 21.56 9.02 36.19
N LEU A 72 20.60 9.41 35.35
CA LEU A 72 20.68 9.27 33.89
C LEU A 72 21.77 10.16 33.28
N GLN A 73 22.02 11.35 33.85
CA GLN A 73 23.11 12.22 33.42
C GLN A 73 24.49 11.63 33.73
N TRP A 74 24.61 10.78 34.76
CA TRP A 74 25.86 10.08 35.08
C TRP A 74 26.20 8.98 34.08
N PHE A 75 25.19 8.44 33.37
CA PHE A 75 25.38 7.51 32.25
C PHE A 75 25.64 8.22 30.92
N ASN A 76 25.66 9.56 30.89
CA ASN A 76 25.97 10.30 29.68
C ASN A 76 27.50 10.42 29.52
N PRO A 77 28.13 9.69 28.57
CA PRO A 77 29.58 9.76 28.36
C PRO A 77 30.06 11.14 27.89
N ARG A 78 29.14 12.05 27.55
CA ARG A 78 29.43 13.41 27.05
C ARG A 78 29.61 14.46 28.15
N ASN A 79 29.52 14.11 29.43
CA ASN A 79 29.74 15.05 30.55
C ASN A 79 31.02 14.67 31.33
N PRO A 80 32.20 15.21 30.96
CA PRO A 80 33.46 14.91 31.63
C PRO A 80 33.58 15.50 33.04
N SER A 81 32.60 16.29 33.50
CA SER A 81 32.60 16.98 34.79
C SER A 81 32.21 16.11 35.99
N THR A 82 31.72 14.89 35.78
CA THR A 82 31.22 13.99 36.84
C THR A 82 32.18 12.88 37.26
N VAL A 83 33.29 12.66 36.56
CA VAL A 83 34.29 11.65 36.92
C VAL A 83 35.45 12.32 37.65
N ARG A 84 35.68 11.99 38.93
CA ARG A 84 36.90 12.41 39.63
C ARG A 84 38.09 11.76 38.92
N PRO A 85 39.08 12.51 38.43
CA PRO A 85 40.27 11.90 37.87
C PRO A 85 40.99 11.13 38.99
N VAL A 86 41.18 9.83 38.79
CA VAL A 86 42.06 9.03 39.64
C VAL A 86 43.48 9.54 39.38
N ALA A 87 44.11 10.12 40.40
CA ALA A 87 45.47 10.64 40.32
C ALA A 87 46.48 9.47 40.24
N THR A 88 46.48 8.77 39.11
CA THR A 88 47.40 7.66 38.84
C THR A 88 48.76 8.27 38.47
N GLY A 89 49.86 7.76 39.02
CA GLY A 89 51.19 8.22 38.64
C GLY A 89 51.50 7.93 37.16
N ASN A 90 52.06 8.91 36.41
CA ASN A 90 52.38 8.78 34.98
C ASN A 90 53.20 7.51 34.66
N GLN A 91 54.11 7.11 35.56
CA GLN A 91 54.95 5.92 35.36
C GLN A 91 54.16 4.60 35.46
N GLU A 92 53.17 4.51 36.36
CA GLU A 92 52.35 3.29 36.52
C GLU A 92 51.39 3.11 35.35
N LEU A 93 50.85 4.22 34.83
CA LEU A 93 50.07 4.24 33.59
C LEU A 93 50.93 3.82 32.39
N LEU A 94 52.16 4.36 32.28
CA LEU A 94 53.08 4.01 31.21
C LEU A 94 53.47 2.52 31.24
N ASP A 95 53.72 1.96 32.43
CA ASP A 95 54.03 0.54 32.61
C ASP A 95 52.86 -0.38 32.23
N PHE A 96 51.63 0.00 32.60
CA PHE A 96 50.40 -0.70 32.21
C PHE A 96 50.20 -0.66 30.68
N LEU A 97 50.34 0.51 30.06
CA LEU A 97 50.20 0.69 28.62
C LEU A 97 51.27 -0.07 27.83
N LYS A 98 52.52 -0.10 28.33
CA LYS A 98 53.60 -0.92 27.75
C LYS A 98 53.31 -2.42 27.86
N ALA A 99 52.73 -2.89 28.96
CA ALA A 99 52.31 -4.29 29.13
C ALA A 99 51.17 -4.67 28.17
N LEU A 100 50.16 -3.81 28.03
CA LEU A 100 49.09 -3.97 27.04
C LEU A 100 49.65 -4.01 25.61
N LEU A 101 50.58 -3.11 25.30
CA LEU A 101 51.20 -3.03 23.98
C LEU A 101 52.03 -4.27 23.65
N GLN A 102 52.74 -4.83 24.64
CA GLN A 102 53.47 -6.09 24.48
C GLN A 102 52.53 -7.27 24.26
N TYR A 103 51.40 -7.33 24.98
CA TYR A 103 50.39 -8.36 24.76
C TYR A 103 49.75 -8.25 23.37
N LEU A 104 49.40 -7.05 22.91
CA LEU A 104 48.88 -6.84 21.57
C LEU A 104 49.90 -7.16 20.45
N ARG A 105 51.19 -7.32 20.78
CA ARG A 105 52.25 -7.73 19.85
C ARG A 105 52.52 -9.24 19.85
N THR A 106 51.93 -10.01 20.76
CA THR A 106 52.04 -11.49 20.72
C THR A 106 51.23 -12.06 19.56
N GLU A 107 51.47 -13.29 19.11
CA GLU A 107 50.67 -13.95 18.06
C GLU A 107 49.41 -14.68 18.59
N GLU A 108 48.96 -14.37 19.80
CA GLU A 108 47.76 -15.01 20.36
C GLU A 108 46.48 -14.54 19.66
N GLU A 109 45.59 -15.49 19.29
CA GLU A 109 44.27 -15.20 18.70
C GLU A 109 43.34 -14.50 19.71
N GLY A 110 42.56 -13.50 19.27
CA GLY A 110 41.55 -12.82 20.11
C GLY A 110 42.11 -11.89 21.20
N ARG A 111 43.42 -11.62 21.20
CA ARG A 111 44.09 -10.72 22.14
C ARG A 111 43.54 -9.30 22.11
N GLU A 112 43.12 -8.80 20.95
CA GLU A 112 42.52 -7.48 20.77
C GLU A 112 41.15 -7.40 21.47
N ASP A 113 40.32 -8.44 21.35
CA ASP A 113 39.00 -8.50 22.00
C ASP A 113 39.14 -8.62 23.53
N VAL A 114 40.09 -9.44 24.02
CA VAL A 114 40.42 -9.53 25.46
C VAL A 114 40.92 -8.20 26.00
N THR A 115 41.72 -7.47 25.22
CA THR A 115 42.24 -6.14 25.60
C THR A 115 41.13 -5.09 25.64
N LEU A 116 40.24 -5.05 24.64
CA LEU A 116 39.07 -4.16 24.61
C LEU A 116 38.14 -4.42 25.80
N GLN A 117 37.86 -5.70 26.07
CA GLN A 117 37.04 -6.09 27.21
C GLN A 117 37.69 -5.70 28.55
N LEU A 118 39.01 -5.88 28.69
CA LEU A 118 39.74 -5.43 29.87
C LEU A 118 39.69 -3.91 30.04
N LEU A 119 39.96 -3.13 28.99
CA LEU A 119 39.90 -1.66 29.04
C LEU A 119 38.49 -1.15 29.38
N HIS A 120 37.46 -1.76 28.79
CA HIS A 120 36.07 -1.44 29.08
C HIS A 120 35.69 -1.82 30.52
N ASN A 121 36.14 -2.98 31.01
CA ASN A 121 35.91 -3.42 32.38
C ASN A 121 36.63 -2.52 33.40
N ILE A 122 37.87 -2.10 33.12
CA ILE A 122 38.60 -1.16 33.98
C ILE A 122 37.89 0.20 33.98
N SER A 123 37.48 0.71 32.81
CA SER A 123 36.78 1.99 32.75
C SER A 123 35.42 1.96 33.48
N SER A 124 34.66 0.87 33.32
CA SER A 124 33.33 0.72 33.94
C SER A 124 33.37 0.36 35.44
N GLN A 125 34.30 -0.49 35.88
CA GLN A 125 34.41 -0.89 37.30
C GLN A 125 35.18 0.12 38.13
N CYS A 126 36.21 0.73 37.55
CA CYS A 126 37.17 1.56 38.27
C CYS A 126 36.99 3.07 38.01
N GLY A 127 36.13 3.46 37.05
CA GLY A 127 35.89 4.87 36.71
C GLY A 127 37.09 5.57 36.06
N VAL A 128 38.04 4.81 35.51
CA VAL A 128 39.27 5.33 34.90
C VAL A 128 38.97 5.86 33.49
N SER A 129 39.34 7.11 33.23
CA SER A 129 39.32 7.71 31.90
C SER A 129 40.71 7.59 31.24
N PHE A 130 40.75 6.99 30.06
CA PHE A 130 41.99 6.93 29.27
C PHE A 130 42.20 8.23 28.48
N PRO A 131 43.44 8.58 28.10
CA PRO A 131 43.74 9.87 27.48
C PRO A 131 43.03 10.08 26.14
N ASN A 132 42.33 11.22 25.97
CA ASN A 132 41.76 11.65 24.68
C ASN A 132 42.70 12.66 24.01
N THR A 133 43.34 12.30 22.91
CA THR A 133 44.12 13.25 22.10
C THR A 133 43.17 14.21 21.39
N THR A 134 43.15 15.48 21.77
CA THR A 134 42.77 16.54 20.84
C THR A 134 43.82 16.60 19.73
N PRO A 135 43.45 16.65 18.44
CA PRO A 135 44.43 16.82 17.38
C PRO A 135 45.16 18.16 17.61
N SER A 136 46.48 18.12 17.50
CA SER A 136 47.32 19.32 17.43
C SER A 136 46.74 20.29 16.38
N PRO A 137 46.61 21.59 16.66
CA PRO A 137 46.12 22.53 15.66
C PRO A 137 47.07 22.50 14.47
N THR A 138 46.54 22.17 13.30
CA THR A 138 47.21 22.39 12.02
C THR A 138 47.72 23.83 11.96
N PRO A 139 48.96 24.08 11.48
CA PRO A 139 49.58 25.40 11.51
C PRO A 139 49.05 26.30 10.39
N GLN A 140 47.73 26.48 10.26
CA GLN A 140 47.11 27.41 9.31
C GLN A 140 45.76 27.90 9.83
N GLN A 141 45.75 28.76 10.86
CA GLN A 141 44.75 29.83 11.05
C GLN A 141 45.10 30.66 12.31
N PRO A 142 45.32 31.99 12.21
CA PRO A 142 45.52 32.84 13.37
C PRO A 142 44.17 33.30 13.93
N GLY A 143 43.73 32.72 15.04
CA GLY A 143 42.57 33.18 15.83
C GLY A 143 43.03 33.70 17.21
N PRO A 144 42.48 34.81 17.73
CA PRO A 144 43.00 35.48 18.91
C PRO A 144 42.38 34.91 20.19
N SER A 145 43.06 33.98 20.86
CA SER A 145 42.99 33.77 22.32
C SER A 145 43.77 32.52 22.74
N ALA A 146 45.09 32.64 22.79
CA ALA A 146 45.91 31.81 23.65
C ALA A 146 47.06 32.67 24.18
N HIS A 147 46.93 33.15 25.41
CA HIS A 147 48.08 33.64 26.15
C HIS A 147 48.96 32.42 26.46
N THR A 148 49.94 32.17 25.59
CA THR A 148 50.98 31.18 25.81
C THR A 148 51.84 31.64 26.98
N SER A 149 51.70 30.98 28.13
CA SER A 149 52.68 31.03 29.21
C SER A 149 53.95 30.30 28.74
N VAL A 150 55.02 31.06 28.48
CA VAL A 150 56.29 30.60 27.89
C VAL A 150 57.21 29.89 28.92
N HIS A 151 56.71 29.48 30.09
CA HIS A 151 57.54 28.86 31.14
C HIS A 151 56.98 27.58 31.77
N THR A 152 56.30 26.72 31.01
CA THR A 152 56.07 25.33 31.46
C THR A 152 57.10 24.42 30.81
N VAL A 153 57.94 23.80 31.66
CA VAL A 153 58.79 22.66 31.29
C VAL A 153 57.90 21.63 30.60
N ARG A 154 58.24 21.23 29.37
CA ARG A 154 57.57 20.10 28.71
C ARG A 154 57.78 18.87 29.58
N ASP A 155 56.70 18.29 30.08
CA ASP A 155 56.74 17.06 30.84
C ASP A 155 56.93 15.90 29.85
N ASP A 156 58.18 15.61 29.49
CA ASP A 156 58.54 14.56 28.51
C ASP A 156 57.96 13.19 28.89
N SER A 157 57.68 12.95 30.17
CA SER A 157 57.07 11.73 30.72
C SER A 157 55.59 11.53 30.32
N ALA A 158 54.84 12.62 30.17
CA ALA A 158 53.44 12.57 29.73
C ALA A 158 53.35 12.31 28.22
N LEU A 159 54.30 12.85 27.45
CA LEU A 159 54.39 12.65 25.99
C LEU A 159 54.61 11.16 25.65
N GLU A 160 55.51 10.48 26.35
CA GLU A 160 55.76 9.04 26.15
C GLU A 160 54.51 8.18 26.45
N SER A 161 53.73 8.55 27.47
CA SER A 161 52.48 7.84 27.83
C SER A 161 51.40 8.00 26.76
N HIS A 162 51.32 9.18 26.13
CA HIS A 162 50.43 9.44 25.00
C HIS A 162 50.84 8.66 23.75
N GLU A 163 52.13 8.61 23.41
CA GLU A 163 52.61 7.87 22.22
C GLU A 163 52.35 6.35 22.33
N VAL A 164 52.57 5.75 23.51
CA VAL A 164 52.29 4.32 23.74
C VAL A 164 50.78 4.04 23.67
N TRP A 165 49.95 4.94 24.22
CA TRP A 165 48.50 4.82 24.12
C TRP A 165 47.99 4.94 22.68
N ASP A 166 48.55 5.86 21.90
CA ASP A 166 48.19 6.04 20.48
C ASP A 166 48.46 4.78 19.67
N GLU A 167 49.58 4.09 19.94
CA GLU A 167 49.91 2.83 19.27
C GLU A 167 48.96 1.67 19.71
N VAL A 168 48.56 1.61 20.99
CA VAL A 168 47.54 0.66 21.48
C VAL A 168 46.21 0.91 20.76
N ARG A 169 45.72 2.16 20.76
CA ARG A 169 44.46 2.54 20.09
C ARG A 169 44.50 2.24 18.59
N LEU A 170 45.63 2.49 17.93
CA LEU A 170 45.80 2.23 16.50
C LEU A 170 45.67 0.74 16.16
N ARG A 171 46.26 -0.16 16.96
CA ARG A 171 46.11 -1.62 16.76
C ARG A 171 44.67 -2.08 16.97
N LEU A 172 44.03 -1.63 18.05
CA LEU A 172 42.64 -1.98 18.35
C LEU A 172 41.69 -1.43 17.28
N ARG A 173 41.94 -0.21 16.78
CA ARG A 173 41.18 0.40 15.67
C ARG A 173 41.27 -0.44 14.41
N ARG A 174 42.47 -0.88 14.01
CA ARG A 174 42.64 -1.73 12.81
C ARG A 174 41.83 -3.01 12.92
N HIS A 175 41.93 -3.72 14.05
CA HIS A 175 41.14 -4.93 14.30
C HIS A 175 39.62 -4.69 14.21
N LEU A 176 39.12 -3.62 14.84
CA LEU A 176 37.70 -3.29 14.81
C LEU A 176 37.22 -2.88 13.40
N LEU A 177 38.03 -2.15 12.64
CA LEU A 177 37.71 -1.79 11.24
C LEU A 177 37.76 -3.01 10.31
N ASP A 178 38.72 -3.91 10.49
CA ASP A 178 38.81 -5.17 9.73
C ASP A 178 37.57 -6.04 9.99
N ARG A 179 37.11 -6.13 11.24
CA ARG A 179 35.84 -6.80 11.59
C ARG A 179 34.62 -6.12 10.96
N LEU A 180 34.54 -4.79 11.01
CA LEU A 180 33.43 -4.03 10.41
C LEU A 180 33.39 -4.09 8.88
N SER A 181 34.51 -4.45 8.24
CA SER A 181 34.61 -4.68 6.79
C SER A 181 33.99 -6.01 6.38
N CYS A 182 33.83 -6.96 7.31
CA CYS A 182 33.14 -8.24 7.07
C CYS A 182 31.61 -8.11 7.27
N PRO A 183 30.80 -8.97 6.62
CA PRO A 183 29.36 -9.02 6.84
C PRO A 183 29.06 -9.53 8.26
N LEU A 184 28.80 -8.61 9.19
CA LEU A 184 28.43 -8.90 10.58
C LEU A 184 26.94 -8.60 10.83
N PRO A 185 26.26 -9.39 11.69
CA PRO A 185 24.93 -9.07 12.18
C PRO A 185 24.84 -7.66 12.82
N VAL A 186 23.67 -7.02 12.72
CA VAL A 186 23.39 -5.67 13.26
C VAL A 186 23.92 -5.48 14.71
N PRO A 187 23.66 -6.39 15.68
CA PRO A 187 24.11 -6.20 17.06
C PRO A 187 25.64 -6.19 17.20
N GLN A 188 26.35 -6.98 16.39
CA GLN A 188 27.81 -7.06 16.42
C GLN A 188 28.43 -5.80 15.80
N ARG A 189 27.83 -5.22 14.76
CA ARG A 189 28.26 -3.93 14.20
C ARG A 189 28.09 -2.79 15.21
N ILE A 190 26.95 -2.76 15.90
CA ILE A 190 26.68 -1.79 16.98
C ILE A 190 27.76 -1.91 18.07
N TYR A 191 28.06 -3.13 18.51
CA TYR A 191 29.10 -3.38 19.50
C TYR A 191 30.48 -2.88 19.03
N CYS A 192 30.90 -3.22 17.81
CA CYS A 192 32.19 -2.75 17.26
C CYS A 192 32.25 -1.21 17.18
N LEU A 193 31.16 -0.55 16.79
CA LEU A 193 31.08 0.91 16.76
C LEU A 193 31.15 1.51 18.17
N GLN A 194 30.45 0.94 19.15
CA GLN A 194 30.54 1.37 20.55
C GLN A 194 31.97 1.25 21.11
N GLN A 195 32.69 0.18 20.78
CA GLN A 195 34.10 0.03 21.14
C GLN A 195 34.99 1.06 20.44
N LEU A 196 34.69 1.43 19.19
CA LEU A 196 35.40 2.53 18.51
C LEU A 196 35.11 3.89 19.14
N PHE A 197 33.86 4.18 19.52
CA PHE A 197 33.49 5.41 20.24
C PHE A 197 34.11 5.51 21.63
N PHE A 198 34.50 4.39 22.23
CA PHE A 198 35.29 4.37 23.46
C PHE A 198 36.75 4.82 23.22
N LEU A 199 37.32 4.55 22.03
CA LEU A 199 38.73 4.84 21.72
C LEU A 199 38.94 6.22 21.02
N TYR A 200 37.93 6.70 20.28
CA TYR A 200 37.99 7.87 19.42
C TYR A 200 36.71 8.71 19.49
N PRO A 201 36.78 10.03 19.19
CA PRO A 201 35.60 10.90 19.19
C PRO A 201 34.58 10.51 18.12
N GLU A 202 33.31 10.85 18.38
CA GLU A 202 32.15 10.45 17.56
C GLU A 202 32.31 10.75 16.06
N TRP A 203 32.76 11.96 15.72
CA TRP A 203 32.92 12.38 14.33
C TRP A 203 34.00 11.58 13.58
N GLU A 204 35.09 11.19 14.24
CA GLU A 204 36.19 10.45 13.62
C GLU A 204 35.76 9.01 13.32
N VAL A 205 35.09 8.36 14.27
CA VAL A 205 34.54 7.01 14.12
C VAL A 205 33.49 6.97 13.01
N LEU A 206 32.57 7.94 12.98
CA LEU A 206 31.56 8.03 11.94
C LEU A 206 32.19 8.28 10.57
N THR A 207 33.24 9.10 10.46
CA THR A 207 33.96 9.33 9.19
C THR A 207 34.65 8.06 8.69
N LEU A 208 35.30 7.31 9.58
CA LEU A 208 35.94 6.03 9.25
C LEU A 208 34.90 4.98 8.80
N TYR A 209 33.79 4.88 9.52
CA TYR A 209 32.71 3.96 9.18
C TYR A 209 32.02 4.35 7.87
N GLN A 210 31.84 5.64 7.62
CA GLN A 210 31.33 6.17 6.36
C GLN A 210 32.21 5.73 5.17
N GLY A 211 33.54 5.79 5.33
CA GLY A 211 34.49 5.32 4.32
C GLY A 211 34.38 3.81 4.03
N LEU A 212 34.15 2.99 5.06
CA LEU A 212 33.91 1.54 4.87
C LEU A 212 32.60 1.29 4.12
N ARG A 213 31.54 2.02 4.47
CA ARG A 213 30.22 1.84 3.84
C ARG A 213 30.21 2.35 2.39
N SER A 214 30.87 3.46 2.09
CA SER A 214 31.02 3.93 0.71
C SER A 214 31.78 2.92 -0.14
N GLN A 215 32.86 2.31 0.39
CA GLN A 215 33.58 1.24 -0.32
C GLN A 215 32.71 0.00 -0.55
N ALA A 216 31.88 -0.40 0.43
CA ALA A 216 30.94 -1.50 0.27
C ALA A 216 29.89 -1.21 -0.82
N VAL A 217 29.33 0.01 -0.85
CA VAL A 217 28.41 0.48 -1.89
C VAL A 217 29.07 0.42 -3.27
N LEU A 218 30.31 0.90 -3.41
CA LEU A 218 31.05 0.82 -4.67
C LEU A 218 31.26 -0.63 -5.12
N SER A 219 31.64 -1.52 -4.20
CA SER A 219 31.82 -2.95 -4.52
C SER A 219 30.51 -3.62 -4.97
N LEU A 220 29.38 -3.23 -4.38
CA LEU A 220 28.06 -3.71 -4.74
C LEU A 220 27.63 -3.22 -6.13
N LEU A 221 27.87 -1.94 -6.44
CA LEU A 221 27.61 -1.38 -7.77
C LEU A 221 28.48 -2.06 -8.83
N HIS A 222 29.79 -2.20 -8.60
CA HIS A 222 30.71 -2.82 -9.55
C HIS A 222 30.42 -4.32 -9.76
N SER A 223 30.05 -5.05 -8.71
CA SER A 223 29.68 -6.47 -8.84
C SER A 223 28.35 -6.68 -9.57
N ALA A 224 27.36 -5.81 -9.35
CA ALA A 224 26.09 -5.83 -10.09
C ALA A 224 26.30 -5.57 -11.60
N LEU A 225 27.29 -4.74 -11.95
CA LEU A 225 27.64 -4.46 -13.35
C LEU A 225 28.48 -5.56 -14.01
N ALA A 226 29.25 -6.32 -13.22
CA ALA A 226 30.02 -7.46 -13.69
C ALA A 226 29.15 -8.71 -13.91
N SER A 227 28.00 -8.79 -13.25
CA SER A 227 27.07 -9.93 -13.29
C SER A 227 25.93 -9.74 -14.31
N SER A 228 26.23 -9.33 -15.54
CA SER A 228 25.23 -9.31 -16.63
C SER A 228 25.01 -10.74 -17.19
N PRO A 229 23.78 -11.27 -17.16
CA PRO A 229 23.46 -12.59 -17.70
C PRO A 229 23.36 -12.54 -19.24
N GLY A 230 24.51 -12.69 -19.89
CA GLY A 230 24.62 -12.85 -21.35
C GLY A 230 25.36 -11.70 -22.00
N GLY A 231 26.53 -11.97 -22.58
CA GLY A 231 27.44 -10.98 -23.17
C GLY A 231 26.96 -10.26 -24.44
N LYS A 232 25.67 -9.94 -24.55
CA LYS A 232 25.07 -9.15 -25.63
C LYS A 232 24.75 -7.69 -25.25
N GLU A 233 24.68 -7.36 -23.96
CA GLU A 233 24.29 -6.02 -23.49
C GLU A 233 25.53 -5.15 -23.24
N THR A 234 25.66 -4.05 -24.00
CA THR A 234 26.83 -3.15 -23.94
C THR A 234 26.40 -1.69 -23.81
N GLY A 235 27.17 -0.87 -23.12
CA GLY A 235 26.90 0.57 -22.98
C GLY A 235 25.83 0.87 -21.91
N PHE A 236 24.88 1.74 -22.24
CA PHE A 236 23.81 2.17 -21.31
C PHE A 236 22.95 1.00 -20.81
N ASP A 237 22.75 -0.05 -21.61
CA ASP A 237 21.96 -1.25 -21.23
C ASP A 237 22.53 -1.91 -19.96
N ARG A 238 23.85 -2.10 -19.94
CA ARG A 238 24.57 -2.67 -18.80
C ARG A 238 24.39 -1.83 -17.54
N LEU A 239 24.42 -0.51 -17.68
CA LEU A 239 24.26 0.42 -16.56
C LEU A 239 22.85 0.39 -15.98
N ALA A 240 21.81 0.41 -16.83
CA ALA A 240 20.42 0.34 -16.39
C ALA A 240 20.10 -0.99 -15.70
N LEU A 241 20.56 -2.12 -16.26
CA LEU A 241 20.33 -3.43 -15.69
C LEU A 241 21.12 -3.67 -14.40
N GLY A 242 22.39 -3.25 -14.36
CA GLY A 242 23.23 -3.34 -13.16
C GLY A 242 22.64 -2.55 -11.99
N LEU A 243 22.17 -1.32 -12.23
CA LEU A 243 21.51 -0.52 -11.18
C LEU A 243 20.16 -1.09 -10.76
N ARG A 244 19.38 -1.62 -11.71
CA ARG A 244 18.12 -2.31 -11.38
C ARG A 244 18.36 -3.55 -10.52
N ALA A 245 19.44 -4.30 -10.75
CA ALA A 245 19.83 -5.45 -9.94
C ALA A 245 20.37 -5.02 -8.56
N ALA A 246 21.11 -3.90 -8.49
CA ALA A 246 21.67 -3.37 -7.25
C ALA A 246 20.61 -2.71 -6.34
N ALA A 247 19.56 -2.10 -6.90
CA ALA A 247 18.61 -1.28 -6.15
C ALA A 247 17.98 -1.99 -4.93
N PRO A 248 17.48 -3.25 -5.02
CA PRO A 248 16.94 -3.95 -3.85
C PRO A 248 17.98 -4.16 -2.75
N ALA A 249 19.23 -4.48 -3.12
CA ALA A 249 20.32 -4.72 -2.19
C ALA A 249 20.81 -3.42 -1.53
N LEU A 250 20.78 -2.30 -2.25
CA LEU A 250 21.02 -0.96 -1.68
C LEU A 250 19.93 -0.58 -0.67
N CYS A 251 18.65 -0.81 -0.99
CA CYS A 251 17.54 -0.55 -0.08
C CYS A 251 17.61 -1.41 1.19
N SER A 252 17.97 -2.69 1.07
CA SER A 252 18.17 -3.55 2.24
C SER A 252 19.37 -3.08 3.08
N ALA A 253 20.49 -2.74 2.44
CA ALA A 253 21.67 -2.22 3.14
C ALA A 253 21.36 -0.91 3.89
N LEU A 254 20.64 0.02 3.25
CA LEU A 254 20.18 1.25 3.88
C LEU A 254 19.27 0.99 5.08
N ARG A 255 18.32 0.06 4.96
CA ARG A 255 17.44 -0.34 6.07
C ARG A 255 18.22 -0.88 7.25
N GLU A 256 19.19 -1.76 7.00
CA GLU A 256 20.04 -2.32 8.05
C GLU A 256 20.97 -1.29 8.67
N GLU A 257 21.59 -0.40 7.87
CA GLU A 257 22.43 0.67 8.39
C GLU A 257 21.64 1.62 9.27
N LEU A 258 20.40 1.88 8.89
CA LEU A 258 19.54 2.74 9.66
C LEU A 258 19.25 2.15 11.05
N GLN A 259 19.09 0.82 11.15
CA GLN A 259 19.00 0.14 12.45
C GLN A 259 20.29 0.25 13.26
N VAL A 260 21.46 0.14 12.62
CA VAL A 260 22.76 0.30 13.29
C VAL A 260 22.93 1.73 13.80
N LEU A 261 22.77 2.72 12.93
CA LEU A 261 23.01 4.13 13.24
C LEU A 261 22.03 4.65 14.30
N ASN A 262 20.77 4.20 14.31
CA ASN A 262 19.84 4.48 15.41
C ASN A 262 20.34 3.96 16.77
N GLY A 263 21.14 2.89 16.78
CA GLY A 263 21.75 2.35 17.99
C GLY A 263 22.97 3.12 18.51
N VAL A 264 23.55 4.04 17.72
CA VAL A 264 24.82 4.68 18.09
C VAL A 264 24.96 6.19 17.81
N ALA A 265 24.13 6.79 16.95
CA ALA A 265 24.24 8.19 16.53
C ALA A 265 22.93 8.97 16.70
N LYS A 266 23.02 10.30 16.78
CA LYS A 266 21.83 11.19 16.89
C LYS A 266 21.12 11.37 15.54
N PRO A 267 19.80 11.61 15.51
CA PRO A 267 19.03 11.66 14.26
C PRO A 267 19.55 12.62 13.19
N HIS A 268 20.00 13.82 13.57
CA HIS A 268 20.56 14.81 12.63
C HIS A 268 21.89 14.37 12.01
N THR A 269 22.67 13.57 12.73
CA THR A 269 23.96 13.02 12.25
C THR A 269 23.73 11.83 11.32
N ILE A 270 22.62 11.09 11.49
CA ILE A 270 22.24 9.96 10.64
C ILE A 270 21.96 10.43 9.20
N LEU A 271 21.18 11.50 9.02
CA LEU A 271 20.87 12.01 7.68
C LEU A 271 22.12 12.47 6.93
N GLY A 272 23.02 13.21 7.60
CA GLY A 272 24.31 13.60 7.02
C GLY A 272 25.18 12.40 6.65
N PHE A 273 25.18 11.35 7.49
CA PHE A 273 25.89 10.10 7.19
C PHE A 273 25.31 9.39 5.95
N LEU A 274 23.99 9.27 5.84
CA LEU A 274 23.32 8.61 4.70
C LEU A 274 23.58 9.35 3.39
N ASN A 275 23.48 10.68 3.39
CA ASN A 275 23.84 11.50 2.22
C ASN A 275 25.28 11.19 1.79
N ALA A 276 26.23 11.20 2.72
CA ALA A 276 27.63 11.11 2.37
C ALA A 276 28.10 9.68 2.06
N ALA A 277 27.65 8.65 2.78
CA ALA A 277 28.08 7.26 2.57
C ALA A 277 27.34 6.56 1.42
N TYR A 278 26.05 6.87 1.22
CA TYR A 278 25.20 6.17 0.25
C TYR A 278 24.83 7.06 -0.93
N LEU A 279 24.04 8.13 -0.73
CA LEU A 279 23.44 8.88 -1.84
C LEU A 279 24.49 9.58 -2.71
N ASN A 280 25.48 10.23 -2.09
CA ASN A 280 26.58 10.88 -2.79
C ASN A 280 27.49 9.87 -3.47
N THR A 281 27.75 8.72 -2.83
CA THR A 281 28.59 7.66 -3.41
C THR A 281 27.92 7.05 -4.65
N VAL A 282 26.62 6.74 -4.58
CA VAL A 282 25.83 6.27 -5.73
C VAL A 282 25.80 7.33 -6.83
N SER A 283 25.58 8.60 -6.49
CA SER A 283 25.51 9.69 -7.47
C SER A 283 26.84 9.95 -8.18
N GLN A 284 27.96 9.93 -7.44
CA GLN A 284 29.30 10.11 -8.00
C GLN A 284 29.70 8.95 -8.90
N GLU A 285 29.48 7.70 -8.47
CA GLU A 285 29.80 6.53 -9.28
C GLU A 285 28.91 6.45 -10.52
N LEU A 286 27.61 6.73 -10.39
CA LEU A 286 26.70 6.85 -11.54
C LEU A 286 27.16 7.93 -12.52
N GLY A 287 27.57 9.09 -12.03
CA GLY A 287 28.15 10.16 -12.84
C GLY A 287 29.37 9.69 -13.61
N ALA A 288 30.35 9.08 -12.93
CA ALA A 288 31.57 8.56 -13.56
C ALA A 288 31.28 7.48 -14.61
N MET A 289 30.34 6.57 -14.34
CA MET A 289 29.95 5.53 -15.30
C MET A 289 29.21 6.10 -16.50
N MET A 290 28.26 7.02 -16.27
CA MET A 290 27.53 7.70 -17.33
C MET A 290 28.48 8.47 -18.25
N GLU A 291 29.48 9.17 -17.71
CA GLU A 291 30.49 9.87 -18.50
C GLU A 291 31.32 8.93 -19.38
N ARG A 292 31.77 7.79 -18.85
CA ARG A 292 32.52 6.78 -19.65
C ARG A 292 31.68 6.26 -20.81
N GLU A 293 30.41 5.94 -20.58
CA GLU A 293 29.53 5.44 -21.64
C GLU A 293 29.17 6.53 -22.66
N CYS A 294 29.04 7.80 -22.24
CA CYS A 294 28.89 8.92 -23.16
C CYS A 294 30.10 9.07 -24.09
N GLU A 295 31.33 8.98 -23.54
CA GLU A 295 32.56 9.05 -24.33
C GLU A 295 32.72 7.88 -25.31
N ASN A 296 32.32 6.67 -24.89
CA ASN A 296 32.32 5.49 -25.75
C ASN A 296 31.32 5.67 -26.90
N ALA A 297 30.10 6.13 -26.60
CA ALA A 297 29.08 6.36 -27.62
C ALA A 297 29.45 7.49 -28.61
N LEU A 298 30.23 8.49 -28.17
CA LEU A 298 30.85 9.51 -29.03
C LEU A 298 31.91 8.92 -29.99
N LYS A 299 32.73 7.98 -29.50
CA LYS A 299 33.77 7.30 -30.29
C LYS A 299 33.18 6.36 -31.33
N ASP A 300 32.11 5.63 -31.00
CA ASP A 300 31.49 4.69 -31.93
C ASP A 300 30.84 5.42 -33.13
N ASN A 301 30.16 6.55 -32.89
CA ASN A 301 29.55 7.36 -33.94
C ASN A 301 30.56 8.01 -34.89
N THR A 302 31.79 8.26 -34.44
CA THR A 302 32.85 8.87 -35.29
C THR A 302 33.49 7.86 -36.25
N THR A 303 33.43 6.56 -35.98
CA THR A 303 34.00 5.52 -36.85
C THR A 303 33.13 5.21 -38.08
N LEU A 304 31.81 5.34 -37.98
CA LEU A 304 30.86 5.05 -39.07
C LEU A 304 30.83 6.14 -40.17
N SER A 305 31.16 7.39 -39.84
CA SER A 305 31.15 8.51 -40.80
C SER A 305 32.41 8.61 -41.68
N GLY A 306 33.42 7.76 -41.46
CA GLY A 306 34.77 7.89 -42.05
C GLY A 306 35.10 7.03 -43.28
N GLY A 307 34.13 6.33 -43.90
CA GLY A 307 34.47 5.27 -44.86
C GLY A 307 33.61 5.21 -46.13
N LYS A 308 33.99 5.97 -47.17
CA LYS A 308 34.21 5.53 -48.59
C LYS A 308 34.09 6.70 -49.58
N GLY A 309 35.17 6.97 -50.31
CA GLY A 309 35.17 7.87 -51.46
C GLY A 309 36.58 8.18 -51.97
N ARG A 310 37.19 7.24 -52.71
CA ARG A 310 38.53 7.34 -53.29
C ARG A 310 38.45 7.98 -54.69
N LYS A 311 39.33 8.97 -54.94
CA LYS A 311 39.83 9.54 -56.22
C LYS A 311 38.91 10.47 -57.06
N SER A 312 39.33 11.74 -57.24
CA SER A 312 40.12 12.19 -58.41
C SER A 312 40.53 13.67 -58.37
N SER A 313 41.79 13.93 -58.77
CA SER A 313 42.24 15.03 -59.65
C SER A 313 42.46 16.48 -59.17
N ALA A 314 43.70 16.93 -59.48
CA ALA A 314 44.15 18.27 -59.90
C ALA A 314 44.38 19.41 -58.87
N ARG A 315 45.66 19.48 -58.48
CA ARG A 315 46.57 20.64 -58.27
C ARG A 315 46.06 22.05 -58.69
N THR A 316 46.08 23.00 -57.75
CA THR A 316 46.50 24.40 -57.98
C THR A 316 47.07 25.02 -56.70
N LYS A 317 48.22 25.69 -56.84
CA LYS A 317 48.88 26.52 -55.83
C LYS A 317 48.17 27.87 -55.72
N ALA A 318 47.97 28.39 -54.52
CA ALA A 318 48.14 29.81 -54.20
C ALA A 318 48.20 30.03 -52.68
N THR A 319 49.17 30.83 -52.29
CA THR A 319 49.51 31.31 -50.95
C THR A 319 48.59 32.45 -50.52
N VAL A 320 48.32 32.61 -49.21
CA VAL A 320 48.37 33.86 -48.40
C VAL A 320 47.26 33.97 -47.32
N ALA A 321 47.75 34.23 -46.09
CA ALA A 321 47.14 34.85 -44.90
C ALA A 321 46.28 34.02 -43.92
N PRO A 322 46.49 34.21 -42.59
CA PRO A 322 45.78 33.48 -41.54
C PRO A 322 44.45 34.17 -41.23
N LEU A 323 43.34 33.48 -41.51
CA LEU A 323 42.02 33.87 -41.03
C LEU A 323 41.63 32.90 -39.91
N GLU A 324 41.21 33.49 -38.80
CA GLU A 324 40.82 32.87 -37.55
C GLU A 324 40.03 31.57 -37.75
N LEU A 325 40.47 30.52 -37.04
CA LEU A 325 39.73 29.28 -36.89
C LEU A 325 38.33 29.60 -36.34
N PRO A 326 37.24 29.24 -37.03
CA PRO A 326 35.92 29.27 -36.41
C PRO A 326 35.92 28.27 -35.23
N PRO A 327 35.20 28.54 -34.14
CA PRO A 327 35.10 27.60 -33.03
C PRO A 327 34.57 26.28 -33.59
N ARG A 328 35.26 25.18 -33.25
CA ARG A 328 34.86 23.83 -33.62
C ARG A 328 33.40 23.65 -33.21
N ARG A 329 32.48 23.60 -34.18
CA ARG A 329 31.12 23.09 -33.94
C ARG A 329 31.29 21.67 -33.42
N ASP A 330 30.94 21.46 -32.15
CA ASP A 330 30.76 20.13 -31.57
C ASP A 330 29.86 19.34 -32.53
N ARG A 331 30.40 18.26 -33.10
CA ARG A 331 29.65 17.43 -34.04
C ARG A 331 28.64 16.62 -33.22
N ASN A 332 27.36 16.78 -33.57
CA ASN A 332 26.20 16.24 -32.87
C ASN A 332 26.30 14.72 -32.67
N PHE A 333 26.46 14.31 -31.41
CA PHE A 333 26.05 12.99 -30.95
C PHE A 333 24.52 12.87 -31.04
N SER A 334 23.99 11.73 -31.46
CA SER A 334 22.54 11.45 -31.44
C SER A 334 22.28 10.13 -30.74
N LEU A 335 21.39 10.17 -29.76
CA LEU A 335 20.91 8.97 -29.08
C LEU A 335 19.95 8.21 -29.99
N THR A 336 20.05 6.88 -29.97
CA THR A 336 19.06 6.00 -30.61
C THR A 336 17.80 5.89 -29.74
N SER A 337 16.66 5.55 -30.36
CA SER A 337 15.40 5.29 -29.64
C SER A 337 15.56 4.22 -28.54
N HIS A 338 16.34 3.16 -28.80
CA HIS A 338 16.66 2.14 -27.81
C HIS A 338 17.42 2.72 -26.62
N GLN A 339 18.48 3.49 -26.87
CA GLN A 339 19.27 4.13 -25.80
C GLN A 339 18.42 5.09 -24.96
N LEU A 340 17.50 5.84 -25.57
CA LEU A 340 16.57 6.71 -24.83
C LEU A 340 15.64 5.89 -23.92
N ARG A 341 15.13 4.75 -24.41
CA ARG A 341 14.29 3.85 -23.61
C ARG A 341 15.06 3.27 -22.42
N VAL A 342 16.32 2.91 -22.60
CA VAL A 342 17.21 2.42 -21.54
C VAL A 342 17.48 3.49 -20.49
N LEU A 343 17.79 4.73 -20.92
CA LEU A 343 17.96 5.87 -20.02
C LEU A 343 16.66 6.17 -19.25
N THR A 344 15.51 5.97 -19.86
CA THR A 344 14.21 6.11 -19.19
C THR A 344 13.99 5.03 -18.14
N GLN A 345 14.35 3.77 -18.42
CA GLN A 345 14.30 2.68 -17.44
C GLN A 345 15.24 2.93 -16.25
N LEU A 346 16.42 3.50 -16.52
CA LEU A 346 17.33 3.93 -15.48
C LEU A 346 16.71 5.04 -14.61
N ALA A 347 16.13 6.07 -15.22
CA ALA A 347 15.43 7.14 -14.50
C ALA A 347 14.27 6.60 -13.64
N CYS A 348 13.45 5.67 -14.16
CA CYS A 348 12.42 4.97 -13.39
C CYS A 348 13.00 4.28 -12.14
N THR A 349 14.13 3.59 -12.29
CA THR A 349 14.77 2.84 -11.20
C THR A 349 15.27 3.79 -10.11
N LEU A 350 15.85 4.92 -10.50
CA LEU A 350 16.36 5.94 -9.57
C LEU A 350 15.23 6.70 -8.85
N LEU A 351 14.13 7.02 -9.53
CA LEU A 351 12.92 7.57 -8.90
C LEU A 351 12.30 6.57 -7.90
N GLY A 352 12.29 5.28 -8.26
CA GLY A 352 11.86 4.21 -7.35
C GLY A 352 12.75 4.12 -6.11
N LEU A 353 14.07 4.24 -6.27
CA LEU A 353 15.01 4.27 -5.15
C LEU A 353 14.79 5.51 -4.26
N GLU A 354 14.64 6.69 -4.85
CA GLU A 354 14.36 7.95 -4.13
C GLU A 354 13.09 7.82 -3.27
N SER A 355 11.98 7.34 -3.85
CA SER A 355 10.72 7.16 -3.11
C SER A 355 10.83 6.14 -1.97
N GLN A 356 11.54 5.04 -2.17
CA GLN A 356 11.76 4.04 -1.12
C GLN A 356 12.65 4.56 0.01
N VAL A 357 13.68 5.35 -0.31
CA VAL A 357 14.56 5.96 0.70
C VAL A 357 13.81 7.02 1.50
N ASP A 358 12.99 7.85 0.86
CA ASP A 358 12.11 8.81 1.54
C ASP A 358 11.11 8.09 2.47
N GLU A 359 10.51 6.98 2.01
CA GLU A 359 9.60 6.18 2.82
C GLU A 359 10.31 5.55 4.04
N LEU A 360 11.54 5.06 3.88
CA LEU A 360 12.38 4.58 4.99
C LEU A 360 12.76 5.71 5.96
N ALA A 361 13.03 6.91 5.45
CA ALA A 361 13.38 8.06 6.28
C ALA A 361 12.20 8.59 7.09
N THR A 362 10.98 8.59 6.52
CA THR A 362 9.76 8.97 7.27
C THR A 362 9.45 8.01 8.42
N GLN A 363 9.79 6.72 8.30
CA GLN A 363 9.67 5.76 9.42
C GLN A 363 10.57 6.14 10.61
N LEU A 364 11.69 6.83 10.40
CA LEU A 364 12.57 7.32 11.48
C LEU A 364 11.99 8.48 12.25
N ALA A 365 11.35 9.41 11.54
CA ALA A 365 10.76 10.60 12.15
C ALA A 365 9.65 10.22 13.14
N PHE A 366 9.00 9.07 12.97
CA PHE A 366 8.00 8.56 13.90
C PHE A 366 8.59 7.93 15.17
N ILE A 367 9.84 7.44 15.13
CA ILE A 367 10.48 6.68 16.23
C ILE A 367 11.26 7.60 17.18
N ASN A 368 11.82 8.72 16.69
CA ASN A 368 12.71 9.58 17.47
C ASN A 368 12.08 10.86 18.06
N CYS A 369 10.76 11.07 17.95
CA CYS A 369 10.06 12.19 18.62
C CYS A 369 9.70 11.92 20.09
N ALA A 370 10.11 10.79 20.68
CA ALA A 370 9.83 10.46 22.08
C ALA A 370 10.86 11.02 23.09
N GLY A 371 11.95 11.65 22.62
CA GLY A 371 12.93 12.31 23.48
C GLY A 371 13.39 13.61 22.83
N GLU A 372 13.22 14.73 23.54
CA GLU A 372 13.54 16.10 23.10
C GLU A 372 12.43 16.83 22.31
N THR A 373 11.26 16.99 22.92
CA THR A 373 10.55 18.27 22.83
C THR A 373 11.05 19.21 23.93
N PRO A 374 11.55 20.42 23.63
CA PRO A 374 11.63 21.45 24.66
C PRO A 374 10.19 21.73 25.12
N CYS A 375 9.94 21.51 26.41
CA CYS A 375 8.68 21.86 27.06
C CYS A 375 8.38 23.35 26.90
N SER A 376 7.69 23.72 25.81
CA SER A 376 6.78 24.86 25.83
C SER A 376 5.50 24.37 26.49
N VAL A 377 5.44 24.54 27.81
CA VAL A 377 4.18 24.50 28.54
C VAL A 377 3.28 25.59 27.96
N ARG A 378 2.47 25.26 26.95
CA ARG A 378 1.28 26.03 26.64
C ARG A 378 0.28 25.77 27.77
N GLY A 379 0.43 26.55 28.82
CA GLY A 379 -0.54 26.63 29.89
C GLY A 379 -1.91 26.94 29.32
N ILE A 380 -2.86 26.08 29.63
CA ILE A 380 -4.29 26.38 29.58
C ILE A 380 -4.52 27.50 30.60
N LEU A 381 -4.53 28.75 30.13
CA LEU A 381 -5.03 29.88 30.90
C LEU A 381 -6.17 30.54 30.12
N LYS A 382 -7.25 30.72 30.88
CA LYS A 382 -8.55 31.26 30.50
C LYS A 382 -8.44 32.57 29.73
N LYS A 383 -9.40 32.73 28.81
CA LYS A 383 -9.85 33.99 28.22
C LYS A 383 -9.72 35.18 29.18
N THR A 384 -8.99 36.21 28.76
CA THR A 384 -9.43 37.61 28.89
C THR A 384 -8.83 38.44 27.76
N LYS A 385 -9.72 39.23 27.18
CA LYS A 385 -9.57 40.24 26.14
C LYS A 385 -8.82 41.45 26.74
N ASP A 386 -7.99 42.14 25.96
CA ASP A 386 -8.07 43.59 25.72
C ASP A 386 -6.87 44.10 24.90
N ASP A 387 -7.21 45.02 23.99
CA ASP A 387 -6.36 45.77 23.06
C ASP A 387 -5.45 46.78 23.78
N LEU A 388 -4.26 47.06 23.24
CA LEU A 388 -3.81 48.44 22.92
C LEU A 388 -2.46 48.46 22.18
N ASP A 389 -2.43 49.23 21.07
CA ASP A 389 -1.23 49.77 20.43
C ASP A 389 -0.40 50.64 21.38
N MET A 390 0.93 50.69 21.18
CA MET A 390 1.66 51.95 20.98
C MET A 390 3.15 51.75 20.70
N THR A 391 3.64 52.66 19.86
CA THR A 391 4.95 52.79 19.24
C THR A 391 6.05 53.44 20.11
N THR A 392 7.31 53.27 19.66
CA THR A 392 8.49 54.18 19.73
C THR A 392 9.64 53.98 20.76
N VAL A 393 10.81 53.67 20.19
CA VAL A 393 12.13 54.37 20.26
C VAL A 393 13.17 54.04 21.38
N ASP A 394 14.32 53.56 20.87
CA ASP A 394 15.75 53.65 21.24
C ASP A 394 16.31 53.28 22.62
N GLY A 395 17.42 52.53 22.56
CA GLY A 395 18.60 52.84 23.36
C GLY A 395 19.44 51.67 23.91
N SER A 396 20.43 51.22 23.13
CA SER A 396 21.77 50.79 23.60
C SER A 396 21.92 49.54 24.49
N LYS A 397 22.47 48.47 23.91
CA LYS A 397 23.67 47.74 24.40
C LYS A 397 24.08 46.63 23.43
N THR A 398 25.11 46.90 22.64
CA THR A 398 25.94 45.92 21.94
C THR A 398 26.70 45.04 22.93
N THR A 399 26.57 43.72 22.83
CA THR A 399 27.68 42.73 22.91
C THR A 399 27.13 41.31 22.75
N ALA A 400 27.83 40.48 21.96
CA ALA A 400 27.61 39.05 21.71
C ALA A 400 26.54 38.65 20.66
N GLU A 401 26.58 39.27 19.48
CA GLU A 401 26.15 38.59 18.25
C GLU A 401 27.33 37.82 17.65
N THR A 402 27.53 36.58 18.11
CA THR A 402 28.23 35.51 17.37
C THR A 402 28.08 34.24 18.21
N LEU A 403 27.76 33.12 17.55
CA LEU A 403 27.59 31.76 18.11
C LEU A 403 26.17 31.35 18.54
N PHE A 404 25.21 31.38 17.61
CA PHE A 404 24.27 30.27 17.43
C PHE A 404 23.80 30.30 15.97
N GLN A 405 24.64 29.77 15.06
CA GLN A 405 24.10 29.24 13.81
C GLN A 405 23.24 28.05 14.21
N SER A 406 21.91 28.19 14.09
CA SER A 406 21.01 27.05 14.03
C SER A 406 21.56 26.09 12.96
N PRO A 407 21.76 24.79 13.23
CA PRO A 407 22.12 23.87 12.15
C PRO A 407 20.97 23.91 11.13
N GLU A 408 21.29 24.25 9.88
CA GLU A 408 20.38 24.07 8.76
C GLU A 408 19.81 22.66 8.84
N ALA A 409 18.49 22.52 8.66
CA ALA A 409 17.85 21.22 8.67
C ALA A 409 18.45 20.38 7.53
N ILE A 410 19.33 19.44 7.87
CA ILE A 410 19.94 18.52 6.89
C ILE A 410 18.81 17.66 6.33
N VAL A 411 18.54 17.80 5.02
CA VAL A 411 17.55 17.01 4.26
C VAL A 411 18.29 15.97 3.43
N LEU A 412 17.60 14.89 3.02
CA LEU A 412 18.15 13.93 2.06
C LEU A 412 18.44 14.62 0.72
N GLU A 413 19.64 14.41 0.19
CA GLU A 413 20.13 15.02 -1.05
C GLU A 413 20.21 13.97 -2.17
N PHE A 414 19.42 14.15 -3.22
CA PHE A 414 19.31 13.22 -4.35
C PHE A 414 19.96 13.79 -5.62
N ASP A 415 21.30 13.86 -5.64
CA ASP A 415 22.08 14.50 -6.70
C ASP A 415 22.34 13.63 -7.94
N TRP A 416 21.77 12.42 -8.01
CA TRP A 416 21.95 11.48 -9.12
C TRP A 416 21.55 12.07 -10.48
N ARG A 417 20.63 13.05 -10.50
CA ARG A 417 20.20 13.81 -11.68
C ARG A 417 21.38 14.51 -12.38
N ALA A 418 22.42 14.88 -11.64
CA ALA A 418 23.63 15.47 -12.20
C ALA A 418 24.33 14.58 -13.24
N ALA A 419 24.17 13.25 -13.16
CA ALA A 419 24.76 12.30 -14.11
C ALA A 419 24.25 12.51 -15.56
N PHE A 420 23.03 13.02 -15.72
CA PHE A 420 22.42 13.21 -17.04
C PHE A 420 22.84 14.51 -17.74
N ARG A 421 23.54 15.44 -17.05
CA ARG A 421 23.81 16.81 -17.55
C ARG A 421 24.44 16.85 -18.96
N LYS A 422 25.39 15.96 -19.27
CA LYS A 422 26.06 15.92 -20.59
C LYS A 422 25.16 15.37 -21.71
N LEU A 423 24.09 14.65 -21.37
CA LEU A 423 23.17 14.02 -22.32
C LEU A 423 21.93 14.89 -22.63
N VAL A 424 21.66 15.93 -21.84
CA VAL A 424 20.47 16.80 -21.95
C VAL A 424 20.12 17.21 -23.39
N PRO A 425 21.00 17.86 -24.18
CA PRO A 425 20.62 18.30 -25.53
C PRO A 425 20.32 17.12 -26.47
N HIS A 426 20.99 15.99 -26.26
CA HIS A 426 20.81 14.78 -27.06
C HIS A 426 19.53 14.03 -26.67
N MET A 427 19.19 14.00 -25.38
CA MET A 427 17.95 13.44 -24.86
C MET A 427 16.76 14.26 -25.30
N ALA A 428 16.82 15.59 -25.18
CA ALA A 428 15.77 16.50 -25.64
C ALA A 428 15.51 16.30 -27.14
N HIS A 429 16.57 16.31 -27.96
CA HIS A 429 16.43 16.04 -29.39
C HIS A 429 15.88 14.65 -29.69
N CYS A 430 16.34 13.60 -28.99
CA CYS A 430 15.88 12.23 -29.20
C CYS A 430 14.41 12.03 -28.80
N VAL A 431 13.97 12.59 -27.67
CA VAL A 431 12.56 12.59 -27.24
C VAL A 431 11.68 13.19 -28.34
N LYS A 432 12.09 14.34 -28.89
CA LYS A 432 11.39 14.98 -30.00
C LYS A 432 11.31 14.08 -31.22
N VAL A 433 12.44 13.61 -31.72
CA VAL A 433 12.49 12.80 -32.95
C VAL A 433 11.72 11.48 -32.80
N VAL A 434 11.84 10.79 -31.66
CA VAL A 434 11.16 9.51 -31.42
C VAL A 434 9.65 9.68 -31.40
N LEU A 435 9.14 10.68 -30.66
CA LEU A 435 7.69 10.91 -30.60
C LEU A 435 7.11 11.43 -31.92
N GLU A 436 7.84 12.30 -32.64
CA GLU A 436 7.45 12.76 -33.98
C GLU A 436 7.43 11.61 -35.00
N ASP A 437 8.45 10.74 -34.98
CA ASP A 437 8.56 9.57 -35.87
C ASP A 437 7.45 8.54 -35.59
N VAL A 438 7.19 8.22 -34.32
CA VAL A 438 6.08 7.30 -33.95
C VAL A 438 4.73 7.88 -34.34
N CYS A 439 4.50 9.18 -34.10
CA CYS A 439 3.27 9.87 -34.49
C CYS A 439 3.05 9.81 -36.01
N THR A 440 4.05 10.22 -36.79
CA THR A 440 3.95 10.24 -38.25
C THR A 440 3.77 8.85 -38.84
N LYS A 441 4.53 7.84 -38.38
CA LYS A 441 4.38 6.45 -38.83
C LYS A 441 3.01 5.87 -38.49
N SER A 442 2.52 6.10 -37.27
CA SER A 442 1.22 5.57 -36.83
C SER A 442 0.06 6.21 -37.60
N LEU A 443 0.12 7.54 -37.84
CA LEU A 443 -0.89 8.25 -38.66
C LEU A 443 -0.83 7.85 -40.13
N GLN A 444 0.36 7.62 -40.70
CA GLN A 444 0.51 7.11 -42.07
C GLN A 444 0.01 5.67 -42.21
N GLN A 445 0.28 4.81 -41.23
CA GLN A 445 -0.20 3.43 -41.23
C GLN A 445 -1.74 3.37 -41.14
N GLU A 446 -2.35 4.24 -40.34
CA GLU A 446 -3.80 4.38 -40.30
C GLU A 446 -4.37 4.87 -41.63
N GLU A 447 -3.76 5.87 -42.27
CA GLU A 447 -4.17 6.40 -43.57
C GLU A 447 -4.10 5.34 -44.68
N LEU A 448 -3.03 4.54 -44.71
CA LEU A 448 -2.87 3.43 -45.64
C LEU A 448 -3.94 2.36 -45.43
N SER A 449 -4.30 2.10 -44.17
CA SER A 449 -5.36 1.14 -43.82
C SER A 449 -6.73 1.66 -44.27
N HIS A 450 -7.00 2.95 -44.10
CA HIS A 450 -8.24 3.61 -44.54
C HIS A 450 -8.38 3.58 -46.07
N THR A 451 -7.35 4.03 -46.80
CA THR A 451 -7.33 4.06 -48.27
C THR A 451 -7.38 2.67 -48.92
N SER A 452 -6.97 1.61 -48.21
CA SER A 452 -7.08 0.21 -48.65
C SER A 452 -8.51 -0.35 -48.61
N GLY A 453 -9.51 0.45 -48.19
CA GLY A 453 -10.93 0.10 -48.19
C GLY A 453 -11.49 -0.26 -46.81
N SER A 454 -10.72 -0.12 -45.72
CA SER A 454 -11.23 -0.28 -44.37
C SER A 454 -11.93 0.99 -43.90
N ALA A 455 -13.25 1.05 -44.06
CA ALA A 455 -14.05 2.13 -43.47
C ALA A 455 -14.12 2.05 -41.92
N HIS A 456 -13.55 1.02 -41.28
CA HIS A 456 -13.58 0.84 -39.83
C HIS A 456 -12.28 1.30 -39.15
N VAL A 457 -12.42 2.00 -38.02
CA VAL A 457 -11.28 2.32 -37.13
C VAL A 457 -10.82 1.05 -36.41
N VAL A 458 -9.53 0.72 -36.53
CA VAL A 458 -8.91 -0.40 -35.82
C VAL A 458 -8.80 -0.08 -34.32
N LEU A 459 -9.28 -0.99 -33.46
CA LEU A 459 -9.35 -0.77 -32.01
C LEU A 459 -8.35 -1.63 -31.24
N THR A 460 -7.86 -1.08 -30.13
CA THR A 460 -7.00 -1.76 -29.14
C THR A 460 -7.55 -1.55 -27.73
N SER A 461 -7.38 -2.55 -26.87
CA SER A 461 -7.74 -2.45 -25.45
C SER A 461 -6.81 -1.49 -24.71
N THR A 462 -7.36 -0.66 -23.83
CA THR A 462 -6.53 0.20 -22.96
C THR A 462 -5.72 -0.65 -21.98
N PRO A 463 -4.39 -0.42 -21.83
CA PRO A 463 -3.58 -1.22 -20.92
C PRO A 463 -4.00 -0.98 -19.46
N HIS A 464 -4.29 -2.07 -18.74
CA HIS A 464 -4.49 -2.09 -17.30
C HIS A 464 -3.12 -2.00 -16.63
N ARG A 465 -2.67 -0.80 -16.25
CA ARG A 465 -1.49 -0.62 -15.39
C ARG A 465 -1.95 -0.43 -13.95
N ASP A 466 -1.61 -1.39 -13.08
CA ASP A 466 -2.13 -1.54 -11.71
C ASP A 466 -1.45 -0.63 -10.65
N ASP A 467 -0.36 0.09 -10.99
CA ASP A 467 0.56 0.62 -9.97
C ASP A 467 0.57 2.14 -9.74
N SER A 468 -0.43 2.91 -10.18
CA SER A 468 -0.46 4.36 -9.89
C SER A 468 -1.78 4.78 -9.25
N PRO A 469 -1.76 5.56 -8.13
CA PRO A 469 -2.93 6.18 -7.55
C PRO A 469 -3.40 7.32 -8.47
N LEU A 470 -3.98 6.96 -9.61
CA LEU A 470 -4.57 7.91 -10.54
C LEU A 470 -5.74 8.64 -9.86
N THR A 471 -5.73 9.96 -9.99
CA THR A 471 -6.73 10.92 -9.47
C THR A 471 -8.13 10.72 -10.07
N CYS A 472 -8.27 9.85 -11.07
CA CYS A 472 -9.51 9.59 -11.79
C CYS A 472 -10.08 8.22 -11.40
N PRO A 473 -11.36 8.13 -10.97
CA PRO A 473 -11.97 6.87 -10.59
C PRO A 473 -11.99 5.89 -11.78
N GLU A 474 -11.70 4.62 -11.51
CA GLU A 474 -11.64 3.55 -12.51
C GLU A 474 -12.90 3.44 -13.40
N ARG A 475 -14.03 3.97 -12.90
CA ARG A 475 -15.35 4.05 -13.55
C ARG A 475 -15.33 4.79 -14.90
N ASP A 476 -14.41 5.73 -15.09
CA ASP A 476 -14.45 6.68 -16.22
C ASP A 476 -13.47 6.34 -17.35
N ARG A 477 -12.70 5.25 -17.27
CA ARG A 477 -11.77 4.90 -18.37
C ARG A 477 -12.47 4.27 -19.58
N PRO A 478 -12.14 4.64 -20.82
CA PRO A 478 -12.60 3.94 -22.02
C PRO A 478 -12.00 2.53 -22.13
N LYS A 479 -12.73 1.60 -22.75
CA LYS A 479 -12.35 0.18 -22.85
C LYS A 479 -11.48 -0.10 -24.08
N MET A 480 -11.88 0.49 -25.20
CA MET A 480 -11.24 0.34 -26.49
C MET A 480 -10.94 1.74 -27.03
N VAL A 481 -9.76 1.91 -27.59
CA VAL A 481 -9.31 3.15 -28.22
C VAL A 481 -8.81 2.84 -29.62
N ALA A 482 -8.74 3.84 -30.48
CA ALA A 482 -8.14 3.68 -31.79
C ALA A 482 -6.67 3.25 -31.66
N LYS A 483 -6.27 2.24 -32.43
CA LYS A 483 -4.94 1.62 -32.35
C LYS A 483 -3.81 2.63 -32.49
N PHE A 484 -3.87 3.49 -33.51
CA PHE A 484 -2.85 4.51 -33.76
C PHE A 484 -2.68 5.46 -32.55
N CYS A 485 -3.76 5.79 -31.85
CA CYS A 485 -3.70 6.59 -30.62
C CYS A 485 -3.07 5.78 -29.48
N GLY A 486 -3.47 4.51 -29.31
CA GLY A 486 -2.89 3.63 -28.30
C GLY A 486 -1.38 3.47 -28.46
N ASP A 487 -0.91 3.26 -29.69
CA ASP A 487 0.51 3.11 -30.01
C ASP A 487 1.30 4.39 -29.71
N ILE A 488 0.78 5.56 -30.12
CA ILE A 488 1.43 6.86 -29.86
C ILE A 488 1.47 7.19 -28.36
N MET A 489 0.32 7.08 -27.68
CA MET A 489 0.23 7.39 -26.25
C MET A 489 1.04 6.40 -25.42
N GLY A 490 1.18 5.14 -25.87
CA GLY A 490 2.06 4.15 -25.24
C GLY A 490 3.53 4.57 -25.21
N GLU A 491 4.02 5.21 -26.27
CA GLU A 491 5.40 5.76 -26.29
C GLU A 491 5.53 7.02 -25.43
N CYS A 492 4.51 7.91 -25.39
CA CYS A 492 4.49 9.02 -24.44
C CYS A 492 4.53 8.52 -22.99
N ASP A 493 3.75 7.49 -22.67
CA ASP A 493 3.72 6.84 -21.35
C ASP A 493 5.06 6.21 -20.98
N ALA A 494 5.77 5.65 -21.97
CA ALA A 494 7.08 5.05 -21.78
C ALA A 494 8.16 6.09 -21.47
N LEU A 495 8.06 7.31 -22.03
CA LEU A 495 9.02 8.41 -21.84
C LEU A 495 8.68 9.34 -20.65
N LEU A 496 7.47 9.27 -20.12
CA LEU A 496 7.00 10.10 -18.99
C LEU A 496 7.90 10.06 -17.74
N PRO A 497 8.43 8.90 -17.29
CA PRO A 497 9.33 8.87 -16.13
C PRO A 497 10.64 9.64 -16.34
N LEU A 498 11.09 9.76 -17.60
CA LEU A 498 12.25 10.58 -17.93
C LEU A 498 11.93 12.06 -17.75
N ALA A 499 10.75 12.50 -18.17
CA ALA A 499 10.28 13.87 -17.97
C ALA A 499 10.07 14.21 -16.49
N GLU A 500 9.57 13.25 -15.70
CA GLU A 500 9.44 13.36 -14.24
C GLU A 500 10.81 13.47 -13.54
N ALA A 501 11.78 12.66 -13.96
CA ALA A 501 13.16 12.75 -13.45
C ALA A 501 13.82 14.11 -13.76
N CYS A 502 13.51 14.72 -14.90
CA CYS A 502 14.10 15.97 -15.38
C CYS A 502 13.37 17.24 -14.86
N GLY A 503 12.97 17.27 -13.58
CA GLY A 503 12.38 18.45 -12.93
C GLY A 503 13.37 19.54 -12.51
N ASP A 504 14.65 19.18 -12.33
CA ASP A 504 15.70 20.13 -11.93
C ASP A 504 16.00 21.17 -13.01
N ALA A 505 16.39 22.38 -12.59
CA ALA A 505 16.74 23.48 -13.51
C ALA A 505 17.80 23.09 -14.56
N ALA A 506 18.71 22.16 -14.24
CA ALA A 506 19.75 21.70 -15.14
C ALA A 506 19.27 20.69 -16.21
N LEU A 507 18.14 20.02 -16.00
CA LEU A 507 17.60 19.00 -16.91
C LEU A 507 16.30 19.46 -17.59
N LEU A 508 15.85 20.68 -17.30
CA LEU A 508 14.54 21.20 -17.69
C LEU A 508 14.28 21.17 -19.21
N GLU A 509 15.34 21.27 -20.03
CA GLU A 509 15.23 21.21 -21.49
C GLU A 509 14.60 19.89 -21.99
N VAL A 510 14.93 18.74 -21.37
CA VAL A 510 14.36 17.43 -21.74
C VAL A 510 12.85 17.41 -21.46
N ARG A 511 12.47 17.95 -20.30
CA ARG A 511 11.07 18.04 -19.88
C ARG A 511 10.28 19.02 -20.74
N CYS A 512 10.83 20.19 -21.07
CA CYS A 512 10.22 21.12 -22.02
C CYS A 512 9.99 20.46 -23.38
N SER A 513 11.00 19.77 -23.90
CA SER A 513 10.89 19.05 -25.17
C SER A 513 9.80 17.98 -25.15
N PHE A 514 9.70 17.20 -24.05
CA PHE A 514 8.61 16.24 -23.87
C PHE A 514 7.23 16.92 -23.88
N VAL A 515 7.06 18.01 -23.12
CA VAL A 515 5.78 18.74 -23.03
C VAL A 515 5.38 19.36 -24.37
N GLU A 516 6.32 20.01 -25.07
CA GLU A 516 6.08 20.62 -26.38
C GLU A 516 5.67 19.58 -27.42
N VAL A 517 6.39 18.46 -27.48
CA VAL A 517 6.14 17.41 -28.47
C VAL A 517 4.87 16.64 -28.12
N CYS A 518 4.57 16.40 -26.85
CA CYS A 518 3.27 15.84 -26.44
C CYS A 518 2.12 16.76 -26.86
N ALA A 519 2.25 18.08 -26.69
CA ALA A 519 1.23 19.03 -27.15
C ALA A 519 1.04 18.98 -28.68
N TRP A 520 2.14 18.89 -29.44
CA TRP A 520 2.09 18.73 -30.89
C TRP A 520 1.46 17.41 -31.33
N VAL A 521 1.93 16.29 -30.77
CA VAL A 521 1.44 14.93 -31.05
C VAL A 521 -0.06 14.83 -30.75
N THR A 522 -0.49 15.31 -29.59
CA THR A 522 -1.90 15.29 -29.21
C THR A 522 -2.74 16.20 -30.11
N SER A 523 -2.21 17.32 -30.60
CA SER A 523 -2.90 18.13 -31.61
C SER A 523 -3.02 17.41 -32.96
N ALA A 524 -2.00 16.67 -33.39
CA ALA A 524 -2.03 15.90 -34.63
C ALA A 524 -3.04 14.76 -34.56
N ILE A 525 -3.08 14.04 -33.43
CA ILE A 525 -4.11 13.02 -33.16
C ILE A 525 -5.51 13.64 -33.18
N LEU A 526 -5.70 14.81 -32.56
CA LEU A 526 -6.99 15.48 -32.50
C LEU A 526 -7.50 15.82 -33.91
N GLY A 527 -6.65 16.38 -34.76
CA GLY A 527 -7.01 16.67 -36.16
C GLY A 527 -7.42 15.43 -36.93
N ARG A 528 -6.74 14.29 -36.74
CA ARG A 528 -7.12 13.01 -37.36
C ARG A 528 -8.45 12.47 -36.80
N VAL A 529 -8.71 12.65 -35.52
CA VAL A 529 -9.99 12.26 -34.89
C VAL A 529 -11.14 13.08 -35.46
N GLU A 530 -10.97 14.40 -35.61
CA GLU A 530 -11.97 15.29 -36.20
C GLU A 530 -12.24 14.96 -37.67
N GLU A 531 -11.19 14.70 -38.45
CA GLU A 531 -11.27 14.27 -39.86
C GLU A 531 -12.14 13.01 -39.99
N ARG A 532 -11.82 11.95 -39.24
CA ARG A 532 -12.56 10.67 -39.27
C ARG A 532 -13.98 10.79 -38.71
N ALA A 533 -14.21 11.71 -37.76
CA ALA A 533 -15.56 11.98 -37.25
C ALA A 533 -16.44 12.68 -38.28
N GLY A 534 -15.87 13.53 -39.13
CA GLY A 534 -16.57 14.22 -40.22
C GLY A 534 -17.04 13.30 -41.36
N GLU A 535 -16.41 12.13 -41.51
CA GLU A 535 -16.79 11.10 -42.50
C GLU A 535 -18.07 10.32 -42.11
N VAL A 536 -18.47 10.37 -40.83
CA VAL A 536 -19.68 9.71 -40.34
C VAL A 536 -20.87 10.68 -40.49
N PRO A 537 -21.97 10.29 -41.16
CA PRO A 537 -22.34 8.93 -41.59
C PRO A 537 -22.13 8.64 -43.09
N SER A 538 -21.59 9.57 -43.87
CA SER A 538 -21.60 9.52 -45.33
C SER A 538 -20.66 8.47 -45.94
N ALA A 539 -19.46 8.33 -45.37
CA ALA A 539 -18.41 7.42 -45.85
C ALA A 539 -18.01 6.36 -44.83
N ALA A 540 -18.39 6.53 -43.56
CA ALA A 540 -17.98 5.67 -42.46
C ALA A 540 -19.16 5.24 -41.54
N PRO A 541 -19.08 4.05 -40.92
CA PRO A 541 -20.14 3.53 -40.04
C PRO A 541 -20.16 4.22 -38.66
N LEU A 542 -21.34 4.25 -38.03
CA LEU A 542 -21.56 4.83 -36.69
C LEU A 542 -20.60 4.34 -35.60
N LYS A 543 -20.15 3.08 -35.69
CA LYS A 543 -19.21 2.47 -34.74
C LYS A 543 -17.90 3.25 -34.65
N ASN A 544 -17.47 3.93 -35.72
CA ASN A 544 -16.29 4.77 -35.70
C ASN A 544 -16.47 5.96 -34.76
N LEU A 545 -17.63 6.62 -34.78
CA LEU A 545 -17.90 7.77 -33.92
C LEU A 545 -17.85 7.39 -32.43
N ILE A 546 -18.39 6.20 -32.08
CA ILE A 546 -18.32 5.65 -30.72
C ILE A 546 -16.87 5.37 -30.29
N ALA A 547 -16.05 4.81 -31.20
CA ALA A 547 -14.64 4.56 -30.95
C ALA A 547 -13.80 5.84 -30.82
N LEU A 548 -14.08 6.84 -31.65
CA LEU A 548 -13.42 8.14 -31.64
C LEU A 548 -13.74 8.92 -30.35
N LEU A 549 -15.00 8.86 -29.89
CA LEU A 549 -15.39 9.39 -28.58
C LEU A 549 -14.62 8.72 -27.43
N GLY A 550 -14.51 7.39 -27.44
CA GLY A 550 -13.68 6.67 -26.46
C GLY A 550 -12.19 7.09 -26.52
N THR A 551 -11.69 7.36 -27.72
CA THR A 551 -10.30 7.78 -27.97
C THR A 551 -10.04 9.21 -27.46
N SER A 552 -10.94 10.17 -27.72
CA SER A 552 -10.78 11.55 -27.25
C SER A 552 -10.79 11.63 -25.72
N MET A 553 -11.66 10.86 -25.07
CA MET A 553 -11.72 10.73 -23.61
C MET A 553 -10.43 10.14 -23.02
N TYR A 554 -9.87 9.11 -23.66
CA TYR A 554 -8.62 8.49 -23.23
C TYR A 554 -7.46 9.50 -23.22
N ILE A 555 -7.32 10.25 -24.31
CA ILE A 555 -6.23 11.23 -24.45
C ILE A 555 -6.41 12.36 -23.43
N HIS A 556 -7.64 12.88 -23.27
CA HIS A 556 -7.94 13.87 -22.24
C HIS A 556 -7.50 13.39 -20.85
N GLN A 557 -7.81 12.14 -20.48
CA GLN A 557 -7.39 11.56 -19.20
C GLN A 557 -5.87 11.42 -19.06
N ARG A 558 -5.16 11.01 -20.12
CA ARG A 558 -3.69 10.93 -20.10
C ARG A 558 -3.06 12.32 -19.98
N LEU A 559 -3.58 13.32 -20.68
CA LEU A 559 -3.09 14.71 -20.57
C LEU A 559 -3.27 15.27 -19.15
N CYS A 560 -4.44 15.07 -18.53
CA CYS A 560 -4.67 15.45 -17.13
C CYS A 560 -3.72 14.71 -16.18
N HIS A 561 -3.40 13.45 -16.46
CA HIS A 561 -2.42 12.68 -15.67
C HIS A 561 -1.01 13.23 -15.82
N TYR A 562 -0.56 13.55 -17.04
CA TYR A 562 0.74 14.19 -17.27
C TYR A 562 0.84 15.54 -16.57
N GLU A 563 -0.22 16.36 -16.63
CA GLU A 563 -0.28 17.62 -15.91
C GLU A 563 -0.13 17.40 -14.40
N ALA A 564 -0.86 16.44 -13.83
CA ALA A 564 -0.81 16.15 -12.39
C ALA A 564 0.55 15.63 -11.93
N GLN A 565 1.21 14.77 -12.71
CA GLN A 565 2.54 14.23 -12.37
C GLN A 565 3.65 15.25 -12.53
N LEU A 566 3.59 16.06 -13.58
CA LEU A 566 4.58 17.12 -13.80
C LEU A 566 4.32 18.32 -12.87
N ARG A 567 3.15 18.45 -12.25
CA ARG A 567 2.87 19.50 -11.26
C ARG A 567 3.56 19.21 -9.92
N GLU A 568 4.86 19.49 -9.85
CA GLU A 568 5.65 19.27 -8.64
C GLU A 568 5.21 20.15 -7.45
N THR A 569 5.25 19.54 -6.27
CA THR A 569 4.88 20.05 -4.95
C THR A 569 6.02 20.76 -4.21
N LYS A 570 7.26 20.67 -4.71
CA LYS A 570 8.43 21.35 -4.11
C LYS A 570 8.53 22.80 -4.62
N PRO A 571 8.60 23.81 -3.74
CA PRO A 571 8.53 25.24 -4.12
C PRO A 571 9.78 25.78 -4.84
N THR A 572 10.86 24.99 -4.98
CA THR A 572 12.17 25.44 -5.49
C THR A 572 12.48 25.05 -6.94
N ALA A 573 11.69 24.17 -7.58
CA ALA A 573 11.88 23.81 -8.98
C ALA A 573 11.09 24.73 -9.92
N ALA A 574 11.72 25.16 -11.02
CA ALA A 574 11.11 26.05 -12.01
C ALA A 574 9.90 25.36 -12.68
N ARG A 575 8.70 25.91 -12.48
CA ARG A 575 7.43 25.35 -13.00
C ARG A 575 7.38 25.46 -14.52
N VAL A 576 7.45 24.32 -15.22
CA VAL A 576 6.98 24.21 -16.61
C VAL A 576 5.64 23.49 -16.57
N PRO A 577 4.50 24.23 -16.53
CA PRO A 577 3.18 23.62 -16.64
C PRO A 577 2.96 23.12 -18.07
N MET A 578 2.30 21.97 -18.23
CA MET A 578 1.68 21.65 -19.51
C MET A 578 0.69 22.75 -19.87
N THR A 579 0.63 23.12 -21.14
CA THR A 579 -0.38 24.09 -21.60
C THR A 579 -1.77 23.51 -21.33
N LEU A 580 -2.67 24.31 -20.73
CA LEU A 580 -4.06 23.89 -20.49
C LEU A 580 -4.87 23.81 -21.79
N LEU A 581 -4.35 24.37 -22.88
CA LEU A 581 -5.04 24.50 -24.16
C LEU A 581 -5.37 23.14 -24.82
N PRO A 582 -4.44 22.16 -24.97
CA PRO A 582 -4.78 20.82 -25.45
C PRO A 582 -5.83 20.13 -24.59
N ILE A 583 -5.76 20.26 -23.26
CA ILE A 583 -6.71 19.64 -22.33
C ILE A 583 -8.14 20.16 -22.59
N GLN A 584 -8.27 21.49 -22.73
CA GLN A 584 -9.55 22.14 -23.05
C GLN A 584 -10.07 21.73 -24.43
N ARG A 585 -9.23 21.73 -25.47
CA ARG A 585 -9.65 21.32 -26.82
C ARG A 585 -10.17 19.88 -26.86
N TYR A 586 -9.50 18.96 -26.17
CA TYR A 586 -9.98 17.59 -26.08
C TYR A 586 -11.31 17.48 -25.32
N GLN A 587 -11.54 18.33 -24.31
CA GLN A 587 -12.82 18.40 -23.62
C GLN A 587 -13.94 18.87 -24.57
N ASP A 588 -13.70 19.94 -25.33
CA ASP A 588 -14.68 20.49 -26.27
C ASP A 588 -15.00 19.50 -27.40
N VAL A 589 -14.00 18.86 -27.99
CA VAL A 589 -14.20 17.86 -29.05
C VAL A 589 -14.91 16.62 -28.52
N THR A 590 -14.59 16.17 -27.31
CA THR A 590 -15.29 15.03 -26.68
C THR A 590 -16.78 15.34 -26.54
N GLU A 591 -17.12 16.54 -26.10
CA GLU A 591 -18.52 16.96 -25.96
C GLU A 591 -19.20 17.12 -27.34
N GLY A 592 -18.51 17.66 -28.33
CA GLY A 592 -18.99 17.75 -29.71
C GLY A 592 -19.28 16.37 -30.33
N LEU A 593 -18.38 15.39 -30.14
CA LEU A 593 -18.56 14.02 -30.61
C LEU A 593 -19.73 13.31 -29.90
N ARG A 594 -19.91 13.55 -28.59
CA ARG A 594 -21.04 13.03 -27.82
C ARG A 594 -22.37 13.54 -28.39
N GLU A 595 -22.45 14.83 -28.68
CA GLU A 595 -23.65 15.46 -29.23
C GLU A 595 -23.91 15.02 -30.67
N GLN A 596 -22.89 14.95 -31.52
CA GLN A 596 -22.99 14.41 -32.88
C GLN A 596 -23.53 12.97 -32.87
N LEU A 597 -23.03 12.14 -31.96
CA LEU A 597 -23.47 10.74 -31.79
C LEU A 597 -24.94 10.65 -31.40
N ALA A 598 -25.35 11.40 -30.38
CA ALA A 598 -26.74 11.42 -29.91
C ALA A 598 -27.69 11.93 -31.01
N SER A 599 -27.37 13.08 -31.61
CA SER A 599 -28.16 13.72 -32.67
C SER A 599 -28.33 12.80 -33.89
N TYR A 600 -27.26 12.16 -34.35
CA TYR A 600 -27.34 11.19 -35.45
C TYR A 600 -28.26 10.00 -35.10
N CYS A 601 -28.11 9.41 -33.91
CA CYS A 601 -28.96 8.29 -33.50
C CYS A 601 -30.45 8.67 -33.42
N VAL A 602 -30.75 9.87 -32.92
CA VAL A 602 -32.11 10.41 -32.87
C VAL A 602 -32.63 10.67 -34.29
N GLN A 603 -31.81 11.25 -35.17
CA GLN A 603 -32.18 11.47 -36.57
C GLN A 603 -32.48 10.15 -37.29
N VAL A 604 -31.65 9.12 -37.11
CA VAL A 604 -31.90 7.79 -37.68
C VAL A 604 -33.23 7.23 -37.17
N CYS A 605 -33.48 7.28 -35.86
CA CYS A 605 -34.75 6.85 -35.30
C CYS A 605 -35.94 7.58 -35.95
N THR A 606 -35.90 8.92 -36.00
CA THR A 606 -37.03 9.75 -36.40
C THR A 606 -37.28 9.80 -37.91
N SER A 607 -36.23 9.79 -38.72
CA SER A 607 -36.31 9.97 -40.17
C SER A 607 -36.31 8.66 -40.97
N THR A 608 -35.81 7.56 -40.41
CA THR A 608 -35.72 6.26 -41.11
C THR A 608 -36.51 5.17 -40.41
N ILE A 609 -36.17 4.83 -39.16
CA ILE A 609 -36.75 3.67 -38.46
C ILE A 609 -38.23 3.86 -38.17
N LEU A 610 -38.59 5.03 -37.66
CA LEU A 610 -39.95 5.33 -37.26
C LEU A 610 -40.85 5.72 -38.44
N GLN A 611 -40.34 5.82 -39.67
CA GLN A 611 -41.14 6.17 -40.85
C GLN A 611 -41.59 4.90 -41.58
N ASP A 612 -42.78 4.42 -41.25
CA ASP A 612 -43.37 3.21 -41.84
C ASP A 612 -44.83 3.49 -42.24
N ALA A 613 -45.03 3.73 -43.54
CA ALA A 613 -46.32 4.19 -44.07
C ALA A 613 -47.47 3.20 -43.78
N GLU A 614 -47.21 1.89 -43.78
CA GLU A 614 -48.24 0.88 -43.52
C GLU A 614 -48.68 0.89 -42.05
N SER A 615 -47.72 0.98 -41.13
CA SER A 615 -48.01 1.08 -39.70
C SER A 615 -48.75 2.37 -39.34
N HIS A 616 -48.56 3.46 -40.11
CA HIS A 616 -49.13 4.78 -39.80
C HIS A 616 -50.48 5.06 -40.47
N HIS A 617 -51.03 4.10 -41.23
CA HIS A 617 -52.35 4.25 -41.87
C HIS A 617 -53.50 3.95 -40.89
N TRP A 618 -53.64 4.77 -39.86
CA TRP A 618 -54.57 4.55 -38.74
C TRP A 618 -56.04 4.42 -39.14
N ALA A 619 -56.46 5.08 -40.23
CA ALA A 619 -57.85 5.11 -40.70
C ALA A 619 -58.23 3.89 -41.56
N ASP A 620 -57.30 2.98 -41.86
CA ASP A 620 -57.58 1.83 -42.72
C ASP A 620 -58.74 0.98 -42.16
N PRO A 621 -59.73 0.60 -42.98
CA PRO A 621 -60.81 -0.30 -42.59
C PRO A 621 -60.39 -1.77 -42.40
N LYS A 622 -59.18 -2.17 -42.82
CA LYS A 622 -58.61 -3.52 -42.57
C LYS A 622 -57.97 -3.59 -41.17
N PRO A 623 -58.00 -4.74 -40.47
CA PRO A 623 -57.23 -4.91 -39.24
C PRO A 623 -55.72 -4.95 -39.54
N PHE A 624 -54.88 -4.42 -38.63
CA PHE A 624 -53.42 -4.51 -38.75
C PHE A 624 -52.98 -5.95 -38.42
N TYR A 625 -52.59 -6.73 -39.43
CA TYR A 625 -52.08 -8.10 -39.30
C TYR A 625 -52.86 -8.96 -38.28
N GLU A 626 -54.19 -8.83 -38.28
CA GLU A 626 -55.13 -9.57 -37.41
C GLU A 626 -54.83 -9.55 -35.89
N GLY A 627 -53.97 -8.64 -35.43
CA GLY A 627 -53.53 -8.55 -34.03
C GLY A 627 -52.35 -9.46 -33.66
N ASP A 628 -51.74 -10.16 -34.62
CA ASP A 628 -50.66 -11.13 -34.38
C ASP A 628 -49.31 -10.47 -34.05
N ARG A 629 -49.12 -9.18 -34.41
CA ARG A 629 -47.85 -8.47 -34.23
C ARG A 629 -48.00 -6.97 -34.03
N CYS A 630 -47.04 -6.36 -33.33
CA CYS A 630 -46.88 -4.91 -33.27
C CYS A 630 -46.25 -4.35 -34.56
N SER A 631 -46.34 -3.02 -34.71
CA SER A 631 -45.78 -2.28 -35.83
C SER A 631 -44.28 -2.56 -36.02
N PHE A 632 -43.87 -2.78 -37.28
CA PHE A 632 -42.48 -3.10 -37.61
C PHE A 632 -41.52 -1.99 -37.18
N SER A 633 -41.92 -0.74 -37.32
CA SER A 633 -41.14 0.43 -36.84
C SER A 633 -40.82 0.40 -35.35
N VAL A 634 -41.72 -0.12 -34.50
CA VAL A 634 -41.49 -0.27 -33.05
C VAL A 634 -40.46 -1.37 -32.77
N GLN A 635 -40.55 -2.50 -33.48
CA GLN A 635 -39.58 -3.59 -33.35
C GLN A 635 -38.17 -3.12 -33.73
N MET A 636 -38.05 -2.47 -34.90
CA MET A 636 -36.77 -1.97 -35.40
C MET A 636 -36.18 -0.88 -34.50
N TRP A 637 -37.02 -0.02 -33.91
CA TRP A 637 -36.58 0.97 -32.93
C TRP A 637 -35.96 0.31 -31.70
N HIS A 638 -36.60 -0.71 -31.13
CA HIS A 638 -36.03 -1.44 -29.99
C HIS A 638 -34.74 -2.20 -30.35
N TYR A 639 -34.68 -2.84 -31.52
CA TYR A 639 -33.46 -3.50 -31.99
C TYR A 639 -32.30 -2.52 -32.13
N PHE A 640 -32.56 -1.33 -32.69
CA PHE A 640 -31.55 -0.28 -32.83
C PHE A 640 -31.02 0.20 -31.48
N LEU A 641 -31.89 0.52 -30.51
CA LEU A 641 -31.46 0.97 -29.18
C LEU A 641 -30.68 -0.10 -28.41
N THR A 642 -31.07 -1.38 -28.56
CA THR A 642 -30.37 -2.50 -27.93
C THR A 642 -28.99 -2.73 -28.57
N GLY A 643 -28.88 -2.56 -29.89
CA GLY A 643 -27.61 -2.56 -30.62
C GLY A 643 -26.70 -1.42 -30.17
N LEU A 644 -27.25 -0.19 -30.13
CA LEU A 644 -26.54 1.00 -29.65
C LEU A 644 -25.98 0.81 -28.25
N ARG A 645 -26.80 0.29 -27.31
CA ARG A 645 -26.34 -0.05 -25.96
C ARG A 645 -25.12 -0.98 -25.98
N THR A 646 -25.18 -2.02 -26.81
CA THR A 646 -24.09 -2.99 -26.91
C THR A 646 -22.81 -2.35 -27.44
N ASP A 647 -22.92 -1.52 -28.48
CA ASP A 647 -21.78 -0.83 -29.09
C ASP A 647 -21.17 0.22 -28.15
N LEU A 648 -21.99 1.01 -27.44
CA LEU A 648 -21.52 1.94 -26.42
C LEU A 648 -20.73 1.20 -25.32
N TRP A 649 -21.22 0.03 -24.89
CA TRP A 649 -20.65 -0.72 -23.78
C TRP A 649 -19.29 -1.31 -24.12
N LEU A 650 -18.93 -1.40 -25.41
CA LEU A 650 -17.66 -1.92 -25.89
C LEU A 650 -16.53 -0.89 -25.87
N ALA A 651 -16.81 0.39 -26.08
CA ALA A 651 -15.77 1.41 -26.25
C ALA A 651 -15.77 2.50 -25.18
N VAL A 652 -16.93 3.08 -24.84
CA VAL A 652 -17.02 4.25 -23.96
C VAL A 652 -17.19 3.89 -22.48
N PRO A 653 -16.88 4.82 -21.54
CA PRO A 653 -17.17 4.63 -20.13
C PRO A 653 -18.66 4.49 -19.85
N GLY A 654 -19.00 3.77 -18.77
CA GLY A 654 -20.39 3.49 -18.42
C GLY A 654 -21.23 4.72 -18.12
N SER A 655 -20.64 5.79 -17.58
CA SER A 655 -21.30 7.09 -17.35
C SER A 655 -21.76 7.72 -18.66
N VAL A 656 -20.83 7.99 -19.57
CA VAL A 656 -21.13 8.61 -20.88
C VAL A 656 -22.03 7.73 -21.75
N GLY A 657 -21.80 6.41 -21.75
CA GLY A 657 -22.67 5.48 -22.47
C GLY A 657 -24.12 5.52 -21.98
N ARG A 658 -24.34 5.61 -20.66
CA ARG A 658 -25.69 5.75 -20.09
C ARG A 658 -26.35 7.05 -20.49
N ASP A 659 -25.62 8.15 -20.43
CA ASP A 659 -26.16 9.47 -20.76
C ASP A 659 -26.58 9.55 -22.24
N VAL A 660 -25.75 9.06 -23.18
CA VAL A 660 -26.09 9.00 -24.61
C VAL A 660 -27.30 8.10 -24.85
N LEU A 661 -27.33 6.91 -24.25
CA LEU A 661 -28.47 5.99 -24.39
C LEU A 661 -29.76 6.62 -23.83
N ALA A 662 -29.68 7.31 -22.70
CA ALA A 662 -30.81 7.98 -22.06
C ALA A 662 -31.35 9.14 -22.92
N GLN A 663 -30.47 9.97 -23.47
CA GLN A 663 -30.83 11.07 -24.37
C GLN A 663 -31.54 10.54 -25.62
N VAL A 664 -30.91 9.58 -26.33
CA VAL A 664 -31.48 8.99 -27.56
C VAL A 664 -32.83 8.32 -27.28
N THR A 665 -32.95 7.62 -26.15
CA THR A 665 -34.21 6.97 -25.75
C THR A 665 -35.29 8.03 -25.48
N SER A 666 -34.98 9.07 -24.69
CA SER A 666 -35.93 10.14 -24.37
C SER A 666 -36.43 10.87 -25.61
N GLU A 667 -35.53 11.33 -26.48
CA GLU A 667 -35.90 12.12 -27.66
C GLU A 667 -36.65 11.28 -28.71
N SER A 668 -36.22 10.03 -28.94
CA SER A 668 -36.94 9.14 -29.87
C SER A 668 -38.32 8.71 -29.31
N LEU A 669 -38.44 8.53 -27.99
CA LEU A 669 -39.72 8.26 -27.32
C LEU A 669 -40.69 9.45 -27.43
N GLN A 670 -40.18 10.68 -27.36
CA GLN A 670 -40.99 11.88 -27.53
C GLN A 670 -41.70 11.90 -28.89
N VAL A 671 -41.03 11.44 -29.95
CA VAL A 671 -41.64 11.31 -31.29
C VAL A 671 -42.77 10.27 -31.31
N LEU A 672 -42.60 9.14 -30.62
CA LEU A 672 -43.65 8.13 -30.47
C LEU A 672 -44.86 8.69 -29.70
N VAL A 673 -44.63 9.43 -28.60
CA VAL A 673 -45.70 10.10 -27.83
C VAL A 673 -46.49 11.06 -28.70
N GLN A 674 -45.80 11.94 -29.45
CA GLN A 674 -46.45 12.89 -30.36
C GLN A 674 -47.24 12.19 -31.46
N ARG A 675 -46.75 11.05 -31.96
CA ARG A 675 -47.42 10.28 -33.00
C ARG A 675 -48.69 9.61 -32.48
N TYR A 676 -48.61 8.85 -31.39
CA TYR A 676 -49.74 8.10 -30.88
C TYR A 676 -50.82 9.00 -30.27
N SER A 677 -50.44 10.12 -29.62
CA SER A 677 -51.40 11.09 -29.09
C SER A 677 -52.23 11.79 -30.17
N ARG A 678 -51.74 11.85 -31.40
CA ARG A 678 -52.43 12.44 -32.56
C ARG A 678 -53.12 11.40 -33.46
N ALA A 679 -52.95 10.12 -33.18
CA ALA A 679 -53.50 9.05 -33.99
C ALA A 679 -55.04 9.05 -33.95
N ARG A 680 -55.68 8.77 -35.09
CA ARG A 680 -57.13 8.61 -35.21
C ARG A 680 -57.44 7.22 -35.78
N PRO A 681 -57.37 6.17 -34.96
CA PRO A 681 -57.54 4.80 -35.42
C PRO A 681 -58.98 4.52 -35.85
N SER A 682 -59.15 3.70 -36.88
CA SER A 682 -60.42 3.04 -37.16
C SER A 682 -60.75 2.03 -36.05
N TYR A 683 -62.01 1.58 -35.97
CA TYR A 683 -62.41 0.54 -35.02
C TYR A 683 -61.61 -0.76 -35.20
N LYS A 684 -61.04 -1.05 -36.38
CA LYS A 684 -60.19 -2.24 -36.56
C LYS A 684 -58.71 -2.01 -36.28
N ARG A 685 -58.26 -0.75 -36.20
CA ARG A 685 -56.85 -0.37 -35.98
C ARG A 685 -56.54 0.01 -34.53
N HIS A 686 -57.53 0.22 -33.67
CA HIS A 686 -57.28 0.57 -32.25
C HIS A 686 -56.46 -0.49 -31.48
N LEU A 687 -56.59 -1.77 -31.84
CA LEU A 687 -55.79 -2.86 -31.24
C LEU A 687 -54.30 -2.78 -31.61
N GLN A 688 -53.96 -2.21 -32.78
CA GLN A 688 -52.57 -1.95 -33.15
C GLN A 688 -51.94 -0.93 -32.20
N ILE A 689 -52.64 0.17 -31.91
CA ILE A 689 -52.17 1.18 -30.94
C ILE A 689 -52.03 0.55 -29.55
N ARG A 690 -52.95 -0.34 -29.17
CA ARG A 690 -52.85 -1.09 -27.90
C ARG A 690 -51.57 -1.91 -27.83
N CYS A 691 -51.31 -2.70 -28.86
CA CYS A 691 -50.14 -3.56 -28.97
C CYS A 691 -48.85 -2.73 -28.97
N ASP A 692 -48.76 -1.73 -29.84
CA ASP A 692 -47.59 -0.88 -30.01
C ASP A 692 -47.20 -0.16 -28.72
N ILE A 693 -48.12 0.56 -28.08
CA ILE A 693 -47.79 1.30 -26.86
C ILE A 693 -47.37 0.34 -25.75
N THR A 694 -48.03 -0.81 -25.62
CA THR A 694 -47.65 -1.83 -24.63
C THR A 694 -46.22 -2.34 -24.87
N VAL A 695 -45.87 -2.64 -26.13
CA VAL A 695 -44.53 -3.08 -26.51
C VAL A 695 -43.50 -1.97 -26.28
N VAL A 696 -43.79 -0.72 -26.65
CA VAL A 696 -42.90 0.42 -26.41
C VAL A 696 -42.59 0.54 -24.92
N LEU A 697 -43.60 0.47 -24.05
CA LEU A 697 -43.38 0.59 -22.62
C LEU A 697 -42.58 -0.60 -22.04
N LEU A 698 -42.83 -1.83 -22.51
CA LEU A 698 -42.01 -3.01 -22.15
C LEU A 698 -40.55 -2.87 -22.59
N CYS A 699 -40.32 -2.38 -23.81
CA CYS A 699 -38.99 -2.12 -24.34
C CYS A 699 -38.26 -1.04 -23.53
N VAL A 700 -38.94 0.04 -23.14
CA VAL A 700 -38.35 1.09 -22.29
C VAL A 700 -38.01 0.53 -20.91
N GLU A 701 -38.88 -0.29 -20.29
CA GLU A 701 -38.58 -0.93 -19.00
C GLU A 701 -37.26 -1.71 -19.03
N GLN A 702 -37.01 -2.47 -20.10
CA GLN A 702 -35.75 -3.21 -20.26
C GLN A 702 -34.53 -2.29 -20.39
N LEU A 703 -34.67 -1.18 -21.13
CA LEU A 703 -33.59 -0.21 -21.34
C LEU A 703 -33.31 0.61 -20.07
N MET A 704 -34.31 0.86 -19.23
CA MET A 704 -34.18 1.62 -17.98
C MET A 704 -33.18 0.98 -17.02
N TRP A 705 -33.10 -0.35 -16.97
CA TRP A 705 -32.07 -1.06 -16.18
C TRP A 705 -30.64 -0.78 -16.64
N SER A 706 -30.46 -0.36 -17.89
CA SER A 706 -29.15 0.01 -18.44
C SER A 706 -28.84 1.49 -18.23
N VAL A 707 -29.85 2.36 -18.08
CA VAL A 707 -29.74 3.82 -17.92
C VAL A 707 -29.57 4.22 -16.45
N CYS A 708 -30.31 3.60 -15.53
CA CYS A 708 -30.26 3.93 -14.11
C CYS A 708 -28.96 3.45 -13.44
N GLU A 709 -28.43 4.22 -12.49
CA GLU A 709 -27.26 3.80 -11.70
C GLU A 709 -27.61 3.06 -10.40
N ARG A 710 -28.83 3.26 -9.90
CA ARG A 710 -29.31 2.71 -8.64
C ARG A 710 -30.75 2.22 -8.80
N PRO A 711 -31.19 1.17 -8.07
CA PRO A 711 -32.58 0.72 -8.12
C PRO A 711 -33.56 1.82 -7.69
N GLU A 712 -33.16 2.69 -6.76
CA GLU A 712 -33.97 3.81 -6.29
C GLU A 712 -34.17 4.86 -7.38
N ALA A 713 -33.19 5.08 -8.26
CA ALA A 713 -33.30 6.02 -9.38
C ALA A 713 -34.31 5.57 -10.45
N LEU A 714 -34.70 4.29 -10.46
CA LEU A 714 -35.73 3.73 -11.32
C LEU A 714 -37.13 3.83 -10.68
N ALA A 715 -37.20 3.88 -9.34
CA ALA A 715 -38.44 3.84 -8.56
C ALA A 715 -38.82 5.18 -7.91
N GLN A 716 -37.89 6.14 -7.83
CA GLN A 716 -38.08 7.45 -7.19
C GLN A 716 -37.56 8.56 -8.11
N LEU A 717 -38.42 9.56 -8.36
CA LEU A 717 -38.02 10.80 -9.02
C LEU A 717 -37.38 11.72 -7.96
N GLU A 718 -36.08 11.58 -7.68
CA GLU A 718 -35.40 12.53 -6.77
C GLU A 718 -35.22 13.89 -7.50
N PRO A 719 -35.81 14.99 -6.99
CA PRO A 719 -35.76 16.28 -7.68
C PRO A 719 -34.47 17.08 -7.43
N SER A 720 -33.50 16.58 -6.65
CA SER A 720 -32.46 17.43 -6.05
C SER A 720 -31.00 17.10 -6.34
N VAL A 721 -30.68 16.28 -7.33
CA VAL A 721 -29.28 16.10 -7.77
C VAL A 721 -29.24 16.20 -9.29
N ALA A 722 -28.29 16.94 -9.84
CA ALA A 722 -28.06 17.15 -11.28
C ALA A 722 -27.76 15.85 -12.08
N GLY A 723 -28.09 14.67 -11.55
CA GLY A 723 -27.95 13.37 -12.19
C GLY A 723 -29.20 12.97 -12.95
N CYS A 724 -29.16 13.23 -14.26
CA CYS A 724 -30.01 12.64 -15.31
C CYS A 724 -31.43 13.22 -15.50
N VAL A 725 -31.49 14.44 -16.06
CA VAL A 725 -32.71 15.06 -16.64
C VAL A 725 -33.47 14.10 -17.56
N TRP A 726 -32.75 13.23 -18.26
CA TRP A 726 -33.31 12.25 -19.21
C TRP A 726 -34.18 11.18 -18.55
N VAL A 727 -33.81 10.67 -17.37
CA VAL A 727 -34.59 9.64 -16.67
C VAL A 727 -35.98 10.17 -16.31
N ALA A 728 -36.05 11.38 -15.76
CA ALA A 728 -37.32 12.02 -15.43
C ALA A 728 -38.18 12.29 -16.68
N SER A 729 -37.55 12.71 -17.78
CA SER A 729 -38.20 12.87 -19.07
C SER A 729 -38.79 11.55 -19.58
N ILE A 730 -38.03 10.45 -19.53
CA ILE A 730 -38.50 9.12 -19.95
C ILE A 730 -39.73 8.69 -19.14
N HIS A 731 -39.70 8.83 -17.81
CA HIS A 731 -40.87 8.48 -16.97
C HIS A 731 -42.12 9.29 -17.37
N SER A 732 -41.98 10.60 -17.57
CA SER A 732 -43.08 11.48 -17.99
C SER A 732 -43.64 11.09 -19.36
N LEU A 733 -42.78 10.80 -20.34
CA LEU A 733 -43.19 10.37 -21.68
C LEU A 733 -43.90 9.01 -21.66
N CYS A 734 -43.44 8.07 -20.85
CA CYS A 734 -44.10 6.78 -20.66
C CYS A 734 -45.49 6.92 -20.02
N ASP A 735 -45.66 7.81 -19.03
CA ASP A 735 -46.99 8.07 -18.44
C ASP A 735 -47.95 8.74 -19.43
N GLN A 736 -47.45 9.61 -20.32
CA GLN A 736 -48.25 10.18 -21.41
C GLN A 736 -48.68 9.11 -22.43
N LEU A 737 -47.80 8.17 -22.76
CA LEU A 737 -48.14 7.02 -23.59
C LEU A 737 -49.17 6.11 -22.93
N LEU A 738 -49.01 5.80 -21.63
CA LEU A 738 -49.99 5.03 -20.87
C LEU A 738 -51.35 5.73 -20.86
N THR A 739 -51.37 7.05 -20.66
CA THR A 739 -52.60 7.85 -20.71
C THR A 739 -53.26 7.77 -22.08
N THR A 740 -52.47 7.88 -23.15
CA THR A 740 -52.94 7.73 -24.54
C THR A 740 -53.53 6.34 -24.78
N LEU A 741 -52.85 5.29 -24.31
CA LEU A 741 -53.31 3.91 -24.39
C LEU A 741 -54.68 3.73 -23.73
N VAL A 742 -54.84 4.22 -22.50
CA VAL A 742 -56.11 4.12 -21.74
C VAL A 742 -57.24 4.87 -22.47
N ILE A 743 -57.01 6.11 -22.89
CA ILE A 743 -58.04 6.93 -23.53
C ILE A 743 -58.48 6.35 -24.88
N VAL A 744 -57.53 5.87 -25.69
CA VAL A 744 -57.81 5.40 -27.06
C VAL A 744 -58.43 4.01 -27.08
N THR A 745 -58.11 3.15 -26.10
CA THR A 745 -58.47 1.72 -26.15
C THR A 745 -59.52 1.30 -25.13
N ALA A 746 -59.81 2.11 -24.11
CA ALA A 746 -60.83 1.76 -23.12
C ALA A 746 -62.26 1.82 -23.71
N PRO A 747 -63.15 0.91 -23.30
CA PRO A 747 -64.57 1.00 -23.62
C PRO A 747 -65.15 2.35 -23.20
N LEU A 748 -65.81 3.04 -24.14
CA LEU A 748 -66.42 4.35 -23.90
C LEU A 748 -67.32 4.40 -22.65
N PRO A 749 -68.14 3.37 -22.32
CA PRO A 749 -68.90 3.37 -21.08
C PRO A 749 -68.02 3.45 -19.84
N GLN A 750 -66.90 2.73 -19.79
CA GLN A 750 -65.99 2.73 -18.64
C GLN A 750 -65.32 4.10 -18.46
N LEU A 751 -64.88 4.74 -19.55
CA LEU A 751 -64.36 6.11 -19.50
C LEU A 751 -65.44 7.09 -19.03
N TYR A 752 -66.64 7.02 -19.59
CA TYR A 752 -67.78 7.84 -19.21
C TYR A 752 -68.12 7.71 -17.72
N TRP A 753 -68.23 6.48 -17.19
CA TRP A 753 -68.45 6.24 -15.75
C TRP A 753 -67.31 6.81 -14.89
N THR A 754 -66.06 6.62 -15.30
CA THR A 754 -64.88 7.12 -14.55
C THR A 754 -64.82 8.65 -14.51
N PHE A 755 -65.23 9.34 -15.59
CA PHE A 755 -65.23 10.81 -15.66
C PHE A 755 -66.52 11.46 -15.13
N GLN A 756 -67.67 10.77 -15.15
CA GLN A 756 -68.93 11.28 -14.59
C GLN A 756 -69.06 11.08 -13.08
N TYR A 757 -68.54 9.98 -12.54
CA TYR A 757 -68.49 9.75 -11.10
C TYR A 757 -67.30 10.49 -10.48
N ARG A 758 -67.31 11.84 -10.54
CA ARG A 758 -66.55 12.68 -9.62
C ARG A 758 -67.56 13.21 -8.60
N PRO A 759 -67.72 12.59 -7.42
CA PRO A 759 -68.69 13.05 -6.45
C PRO A 759 -68.24 14.41 -5.92
N GLY A 760 -69.15 15.39 -5.99
CA GLY A 760 -69.08 16.52 -5.08
C GLY A 760 -69.08 16.03 -3.63
N GLU A 761 -68.29 16.72 -2.81
CA GLU A 761 -68.42 16.83 -1.35
C GLU A 761 -68.86 15.57 -0.58
N GLY A 762 -67.88 14.80 -0.11
CA GLY A 762 -68.06 13.77 0.91
C GLY A 762 -67.42 12.45 0.52
N SER A 763 -66.23 12.16 1.08
CA SER A 763 -65.37 11.01 0.79
C SER A 763 -64.79 10.96 -0.63
N ALA A 764 -63.70 11.71 -0.82
CA ALA A 764 -62.86 11.56 -2.01
C ALA A 764 -62.32 10.12 -2.11
N PRO A 765 -62.52 9.38 -3.21
CA PRO A 765 -61.68 8.23 -3.50
C PRO A 765 -60.25 8.75 -3.70
N ALA A 766 -59.25 8.03 -3.17
CA ALA A 766 -57.86 8.44 -3.03
C ALA A 766 -57.06 8.65 -4.35
N LEU A 767 -57.73 9.04 -5.43
CA LEU A 767 -57.17 9.21 -6.78
C LEU A 767 -57.17 10.67 -7.27
N ALA A 768 -57.68 11.63 -6.48
CA ALA A 768 -57.55 13.06 -6.76
C ALA A 768 -56.43 13.69 -5.92
N HIS A 769 -55.25 13.78 -6.51
CA HIS A 769 -54.21 14.78 -6.31
C HIS A 769 -53.80 15.14 -4.87
N SER A 770 -52.68 14.57 -4.43
CA SER A 770 -51.62 15.42 -3.88
C SER A 770 -50.74 15.86 -5.07
N PRO A 771 -50.65 17.15 -5.42
CA PRO A 771 -49.89 17.64 -6.59
C PRO A 771 -48.36 17.56 -6.43
N GLY A 772 -47.85 16.70 -5.54
CA GLY A 772 -46.43 16.65 -5.17
C GLY A 772 -45.84 15.25 -5.05
N SER A 773 -46.52 14.19 -5.50
CA SER A 773 -45.95 12.84 -5.51
C SER A 773 -45.71 12.39 -6.96
N PRO A 774 -44.45 12.32 -7.43
CA PRO A 774 -44.14 11.89 -8.79
C PRO A 774 -44.36 10.38 -8.91
N GLY A 775 -45.59 9.97 -9.23
CA GLY A 775 -45.95 8.56 -9.32
C GLY A 775 -45.47 7.95 -10.64
N ILE A 776 -44.67 6.89 -10.57
CA ILE A 776 -44.25 6.13 -11.75
C ILE A 776 -45.37 5.14 -12.14
N HIS A 777 -46.44 5.65 -12.73
CA HIS A 777 -47.67 4.89 -12.98
C HIS A 777 -47.49 3.84 -14.06
N TRP A 778 -46.71 4.14 -15.11
CA TRP A 778 -46.46 3.22 -16.21
C TRP A 778 -45.72 1.93 -15.79
N LEU A 779 -44.75 2.00 -14.87
CA LEU A 779 -44.07 0.79 -14.36
C LEU A 779 -45.04 -0.12 -13.58
N SER A 780 -45.92 0.49 -12.77
CA SER A 780 -46.93 -0.24 -12.00
C SER A 780 -47.95 -0.95 -12.90
N ALA A 781 -48.23 -0.39 -14.09
CA ALA A 781 -49.15 -0.97 -15.05
C ALA A 781 -48.56 -2.20 -15.79
N ILE A 782 -47.24 -2.24 -15.99
CA ILE A 782 -46.56 -3.30 -16.77
C ILE A 782 -46.08 -4.44 -15.89
N HIS A 783 -45.49 -4.11 -14.75
CA HIS A 783 -44.99 -5.07 -13.78
C HIS A 783 -45.60 -4.79 -12.40
N PRO A 784 -46.91 -5.06 -12.21
CA PRO A 784 -47.62 -4.80 -10.96
C PRO A 784 -47.04 -5.57 -9.77
N GLY A 785 -46.36 -6.70 -10.01
CA GLY A 785 -45.67 -7.48 -8.98
C GLY A 785 -44.38 -6.82 -8.45
N LEU A 786 -43.64 -6.09 -9.30
CA LEU A 786 -42.39 -5.43 -8.92
C LEU A 786 -42.63 -3.98 -8.44
N PHE A 787 -43.59 -3.27 -9.04
CA PHE A 787 -43.85 -1.84 -8.80
C PHE A 787 -45.27 -1.62 -8.25
N THR A 788 -45.51 -2.06 -7.01
CA THR A 788 -46.79 -1.82 -6.33
C THR A 788 -46.94 -0.33 -5.96
N GLN A 789 -48.18 0.14 -5.79
CA GLN A 789 -48.43 1.52 -5.30
C GLN A 789 -47.80 1.79 -3.93
N GLN A 790 -47.59 0.75 -3.13
CA GLN A 790 -46.89 0.84 -1.85
C GLN A 790 -45.37 0.93 -2.04
N ALA A 791 -44.77 0.17 -2.97
CA ALA A 791 -43.35 0.26 -3.33
C ALA A 791 -42.97 1.63 -3.94
N ALA A 792 -43.89 2.27 -4.68
CA ALA A 792 -43.69 3.62 -5.21
C ALA A 792 -43.71 4.71 -4.11
N ARG A 793 -44.39 4.47 -2.98
CA ARG A 793 -44.52 5.41 -1.85
C ARG A 793 -43.46 5.22 -0.76
N GLU A 794 -43.10 3.98 -0.47
CA GLU A 794 -42.22 3.60 0.64
C GLU A 794 -40.81 3.17 0.18
N GLY A 795 -40.58 3.09 -1.14
CA GLY A 795 -39.39 2.52 -1.76
C GLY A 795 -39.54 1.02 -2.02
N LEU A 796 -38.71 0.47 -2.92
CA LEU A 796 -38.68 -0.97 -3.17
C LEU A 796 -38.31 -1.69 -1.86
N ALA A 797 -39.16 -2.62 -1.40
CA ALA A 797 -38.93 -3.46 -0.23
C ALA A 797 -39.30 -4.92 -0.57
N GLY A 798 -38.55 -5.90 -0.04
CA GLY A 798 -38.83 -7.32 -0.24
C GLY A 798 -37.76 -8.05 -1.03
N GLU A 799 -38.05 -9.29 -1.43
CA GLU A 799 -37.27 -10.09 -2.41
C GLU A 799 -37.19 -9.39 -3.78
N VAL A 800 -38.17 -8.54 -4.09
CA VAL A 800 -38.22 -7.66 -5.26
C VAL A 800 -36.98 -6.76 -5.38
N THR A 801 -36.41 -6.31 -4.25
CA THR A 801 -35.21 -5.47 -4.27
C THR A 801 -33.95 -6.22 -4.71
N SER A 802 -33.79 -7.47 -4.29
CA SER A 802 -32.68 -8.33 -4.71
C SER A 802 -32.76 -8.66 -6.20
N GLU A 803 -33.96 -8.88 -6.73
CA GLU A 803 -34.19 -9.09 -8.16
C GLU A 803 -33.83 -7.82 -8.96
N CYS A 804 -34.29 -6.64 -8.52
CA CYS A 804 -33.93 -5.36 -9.15
C CYS A 804 -32.41 -5.09 -9.12
N GLN A 805 -31.74 -5.39 -8.00
CA GLN A 805 -30.28 -5.25 -7.88
C GLN A 805 -29.54 -6.22 -8.81
N LEU A 806 -30.02 -7.45 -8.96
CA LEU A 806 -29.45 -8.43 -9.90
C LEU A 806 -29.64 -7.97 -11.35
N ARG A 807 -30.85 -7.54 -11.73
CA ARG A 807 -31.13 -7.00 -13.08
C ARG A 807 -30.24 -5.80 -13.40
N LEU A 808 -30.06 -4.88 -12.46
CA LEU A 808 -29.16 -3.74 -12.59
C LEU A 808 -27.70 -4.18 -12.79
N LEU A 809 -27.21 -5.14 -11.98
CA LEU A 809 -25.86 -5.70 -12.09
C LEU A 809 -25.60 -6.37 -13.44
N THR A 810 -26.58 -7.08 -13.98
CA THR A 810 -26.46 -7.77 -15.28
C THR A 810 -26.55 -6.81 -16.47
N SER A 811 -27.16 -5.64 -16.28
CA SER A 811 -27.37 -4.63 -17.32
C SER A 811 -26.20 -3.65 -17.46
N ASP A 812 -25.42 -3.44 -16.39
CA ASP A 812 -24.25 -2.56 -16.38
C ASP A 812 -23.10 -3.13 -17.25
N PRO A 813 -22.43 -2.32 -18.11
CA PRO A 813 -21.26 -2.76 -18.86
C PRO A 813 -20.08 -3.19 -17.97
N ARG A 814 -20.07 -2.73 -16.73
CA ARG A 814 -19.04 -2.99 -15.73
C ARG A 814 -19.72 -3.52 -14.47
N CYS A 815 -19.19 -4.60 -13.91
CA CYS A 815 -19.56 -4.98 -12.55
C CYS A 815 -19.00 -3.90 -11.62
N SER A 816 -19.80 -2.90 -11.25
CA SER A 816 -19.33 -1.87 -10.33
C SER A 816 -19.14 -2.52 -8.95
N PRO A 817 -17.94 -2.43 -8.33
CA PRO A 817 -17.69 -3.07 -7.04
C PRO A 817 -18.65 -2.57 -5.96
N ARG A 818 -19.11 -1.32 -6.08
CA ARG A 818 -20.11 -0.72 -5.19
C ARG A 818 -21.47 -1.40 -5.33
N LEU A 819 -22.03 -1.50 -6.54
CA LEU A 819 -23.32 -2.19 -6.72
C LEU A 819 -23.22 -3.68 -6.38
N LEU A 820 -22.09 -4.31 -6.69
CA LEU A 820 -21.86 -5.71 -6.34
C LEU A 820 -21.87 -5.90 -4.82
N LEU A 821 -21.12 -5.07 -4.10
CA LEU A 821 -21.08 -5.12 -2.64
C LEU A 821 -22.45 -4.79 -2.03
N THR A 822 -23.16 -3.78 -2.56
CA THR A 822 -24.52 -3.45 -2.13
C THR A 822 -25.46 -4.64 -2.34
N ALA A 823 -25.41 -5.30 -3.50
CA ALA A 823 -26.27 -6.45 -3.79
C ALA A 823 -25.94 -7.68 -2.93
N ILE A 824 -24.64 -7.96 -2.71
CA ILE A 824 -24.20 -9.08 -1.86
C ILE A 824 -24.59 -8.86 -0.41
N LEU A 825 -24.50 -7.63 0.12
CA LEU A 825 -24.81 -7.33 1.52
C LEU A 825 -26.30 -7.04 1.78
N HIS A 826 -27.09 -6.85 0.73
CA HIS A 826 -28.49 -6.51 0.85
C HIS A 826 -29.26 -7.61 1.61
N ARG A 827 -30.11 -7.20 2.56
CA ARG A 827 -30.96 -8.07 3.38
C ARG A 827 -30.24 -9.32 3.89
N ASP A 828 -29.26 -9.14 4.77
CA ASP A 828 -28.56 -10.26 5.43
C ASP A 828 -27.97 -11.28 4.44
N CYS A 829 -27.40 -10.75 3.35
CA CYS A 829 -26.79 -11.51 2.27
C CYS A 829 -27.74 -12.45 1.51
N HIS A 830 -29.02 -12.08 1.38
CA HIS A 830 -30.04 -12.93 0.77
C HIS A 830 -29.68 -13.41 -0.64
N LEU A 831 -29.24 -12.51 -1.53
CA LEU A 831 -28.84 -12.89 -2.91
C LEU A 831 -27.72 -13.94 -2.90
N LEU A 832 -26.68 -13.74 -2.09
CA LEU A 832 -25.57 -14.66 -2.00
C LEU A 832 -25.99 -16.01 -1.38
N ARG A 833 -26.89 -16.00 -0.40
CA ARG A 833 -27.45 -17.23 0.19
C ARG A 833 -28.25 -18.03 -0.82
N VAL A 834 -29.12 -17.38 -1.60
CA VAL A 834 -29.89 -18.02 -2.67
C VAL A 834 -28.94 -18.60 -3.72
N LEU A 835 -27.90 -17.86 -4.12
CA LEU A 835 -26.89 -18.34 -5.07
C LEU A 835 -26.12 -19.56 -4.57
N LEU A 836 -25.73 -19.57 -3.29
CA LEU A 836 -25.04 -20.70 -2.65
C LEU A 836 -25.98 -21.91 -2.48
N GLU A 837 -27.23 -21.68 -2.11
CA GLU A 837 -28.23 -22.74 -1.91
C GLU A 837 -28.59 -23.46 -3.22
N HIS A 838 -28.68 -22.73 -4.33
CA HIS A 838 -28.97 -23.29 -5.67
C HIS A 838 -27.71 -23.66 -6.46
N SER A 839 -26.54 -23.65 -5.82
CA SER A 839 -25.28 -24.06 -6.43
C SER A 839 -24.99 -25.55 -6.23
N HIS A 840 -24.06 -26.08 -7.03
CA HIS A 840 -23.55 -27.45 -6.88
C HIS A 840 -22.89 -27.73 -5.52
N PHE A 841 -22.61 -26.72 -4.70
CA PHE A 841 -22.04 -26.89 -3.36
C PHE A 841 -23.03 -27.42 -2.32
N CYS A 842 -24.35 -27.25 -2.55
CA CYS A 842 -25.42 -27.56 -1.59
C CYS A 842 -26.46 -28.58 -2.11
N MET A 843 -26.27 -29.11 -3.31
CA MET A 843 -27.10 -30.19 -3.86
C MET A 843 -26.61 -31.51 -3.28
N GLU A 844 -27.46 -32.22 -2.56
CA GLU A 844 -27.20 -33.61 -2.19
C GLU A 844 -27.16 -34.44 -3.48
N GLU A 845 -26.09 -35.20 -3.68
CA GLU A 845 -26.05 -36.22 -4.72
C GLU A 845 -27.13 -37.26 -4.38
N GLU A 846 -28.33 -37.11 -4.97
CA GLU A 846 -29.23 -38.26 -5.11
C GLU A 846 -28.43 -39.34 -5.83
N ALA A 847 -28.32 -40.49 -5.16
CA ALA A 847 -27.44 -41.58 -5.50
C ALA A 847 -27.79 -42.23 -6.86
N ASP A 848 -27.33 -41.64 -7.95
CA ASP A 848 -27.17 -42.32 -9.24
C ASP A 848 -25.70 -42.71 -9.41
N ALA A 849 -25.42 -43.98 -9.10
CA ALA A 849 -24.10 -44.58 -8.99
C ALA A 849 -23.29 -44.68 -10.30
N ASP A 850 -23.69 -44.00 -11.38
CA ASP A 850 -23.03 -44.08 -12.70
C ASP A 850 -22.68 -42.71 -13.33
N ALA A 851 -22.80 -41.60 -12.59
CA ALA A 851 -22.28 -40.31 -13.06
C ALA A 851 -20.78 -40.18 -12.77
N VAL A 852 -19.98 -40.16 -13.84
CA VAL A 852 -18.56 -39.80 -13.90
C VAL A 852 -18.18 -38.77 -12.82
N SER A 853 -17.14 -39.09 -12.04
CA SER A 853 -16.56 -38.25 -10.98
C SER A 853 -16.66 -36.75 -11.29
N PRO A 854 -17.19 -35.91 -10.38
CA PRO A 854 -17.27 -34.49 -10.63
C PRO A 854 -15.84 -33.97 -10.78
N VAL A 855 -15.51 -33.49 -11.97
CA VAL A 855 -14.32 -32.69 -12.21
C VAL A 855 -14.34 -31.60 -11.13
N LYS A 856 -13.38 -31.63 -10.19
CA LYS A 856 -13.13 -30.51 -9.28
C LYS A 856 -13.03 -29.27 -10.15
N SER A 857 -14.07 -28.44 -10.14
CA SER A 857 -14.07 -27.26 -10.98
C SER A 857 -13.26 -26.22 -10.23
N ASP A 858 -12.04 -25.95 -10.69
CA ASP A 858 -11.18 -24.88 -10.16
C ASP A 858 -11.96 -23.55 -10.00
N ALA A 859 -12.95 -23.30 -10.88
CA ALA A 859 -13.84 -22.14 -10.83
C ALA A 859 -14.76 -22.08 -9.59
N GLY A 860 -15.12 -23.24 -9.02
CA GLY A 860 -15.92 -23.30 -7.79
C GLY A 860 -15.09 -22.92 -6.56
N ASP A 861 -13.86 -23.41 -6.49
CA ASP A 861 -12.92 -23.08 -5.43
C ASP A 861 -12.51 -21.60 -5.49
N GLU A 862 -12.25 -21.07 -6.69
CA GLU A 862 -12.03 -19.63 -6.94
C GLU A 862 -13.22 -18.76 -6.48
N PHE A 863 -14.45 -19.24 -6.69
CA PHE A 863 -15.65 -18.52 -6.25
C PHE A 863 -15.73 -18.47 -4.72
N MET A 864 -15.53 -19.60 -4.04
CA MET A 864 -15.57 -19.66 -2.58
C MET A 864 -14.43 -18.85 -1.96
N GLU A 865 -13.25 -18.83 -2.59
CA GLU A 865 -12.15 -17.95 -2.23
C GLU A 865 -12.53 -16.47 -2.33
N ALA A 866 -13.12 -16.06 -3.46
CA ALA A 866 -13.57 -14.68 -3.66
C ALA A 866 -14.63 -14.27 -2.64
N VAL A 867 -15.61 -15.13 -2.36
CA VAL A 867 -16.64 -14.90 -1.33
C VAL A 867 -16.00 -14.73 0.05
N TYR A 868 -15.08 -15.63 0.42
CA TYR A 868 -14.37 -15.57 1.70
C TYR A 868 -13.55 -14.27 1.82
N ASN A 869 -12.73 -13.95 0.82
CA ASN A 869 -11.85 -12.78 0.84
C ASN A 869 -12.64 -11.47 0.92
N VAL A 870 -13.75 -11.34 0.17
CA VAL A 870 -14.61 -10.16 0.23
C VAL A 870 -15.27 -10.06 1.60
N LEU A 871 -15.97 -11.09 2.06
CA LEU A 871 -16.75 -11.01 3.30
C LEU A 871 -15.88 -10.96 4.57
N SER A 872 -14.72 -11.63 4.59
CA SER A 872 -13.79 -11.58 5.72
C SER A 872 -13.16 -10.19 5.91
N SER A 873 -13.04 -9.39 4.85
CA SER A 873 -12.53 -8.02 4.93
C SER A 873 -13.53 -7.00 5.51
N LEU A 874 -14.81 -7.37 5.67
CA LEU A 874 -15.89 -6.44 6.04
C LEU A 874 -16.14 -6.36 7.55
N ASN A 875 -15.23 -5.73 8.28
CA ASN A 875 -15.36 -5.55 9.73
C ASN A 875 -16.60 -4.71 10.16
N ASN A 876 -17.17 -3.89 9.26
CA ASN A 876 -18.38 -3.12 9.54
C ASN A 876 -19.66 -3.98 9.58
N VAL A 877 -19.65 -5.18 8.97
CA VAL A 877 -20.80 -6.08 8.90
C VAL A 877 -20.33 -7.51 9.20
N PRO A 878 -19.90 -7.80 10.44
CA PRO A 878 -19.23 -9.06 10.77
C PRO A 878 -20.12 -10.30 10.59
N LYS A 879 -21.44 -10.12 10.63
CA LYS A 879 -22.42 -11.20 10.43
C LYS A 879 -22.46 -11.71 9.00
N ALA A 880 -22.04 -10.91 8.02
CA ALA A 880 -22.23 -11.21 6.60
C ALA A 880 -21.58 -12.54 6.20
N LEU A 881 -20.34 -12.80 6.63
CA LEU A 881 -19.62 -14.05 6.36
C LEU A 881 -20.39 -15.27 6.91
N THR A 882 -20.84 -15.19 8.17
CA THR A 882 -21.56 -16.28 8.84
C THR A 882 -22.93 -16.52 8.26
N LEU A 883 -23.66 -15.45 7.91
CA LEU A 883 -25.01 -15.56 7.33
C LEU A 883 -24.96 -16.11 5.90
N ALA A 884 -23.97 -15.70 5.09
CA ALA A 884 -23.80 -16.19 3.74
C ALA A 884 -23.40 -17.67 3.72
N LEU A 885 -22.45 -18.08 4.56
CA LEU A 885 -21.94 -19.45 4.60
C LEU A 885 -22.75 -20.40 5.50
N GLY A 886 -23.69 -19.89 6.31
CA GLY A 886 -24.41 -20.68 7.30
C GLY A 886 -25.17 -21.86 6.70
N THR A 887 -25.95 -21.63 5.64
CA THR A 887 -26.70 -22.70 4.95
C THR A 887 -25.77 -23.74 4.32
N TYR A 888 -24.63 -23.29 3.79
CA TYR A 888 -23.59 -24.17 3.26
C TYR A 888 -22.93 -25.02 4.36
N PHE A 889 -22.66 -24.43 5.53
CA PHE A 889 -22.06 -25.13 6.66
C PHE A 889 -23.03 -26.12 7.31
N ASP A 890 -24.31 -25.77 7.39
CA ASP A 890 -25.37 -26.63 7.92
C ASP A 890 -25.58 -27.86 7.03
N ARG A 891 -25.76 -27.68 5.71
CA ARG A 891 -25.95 -28.79 4.75
C ARG A 891 -24.70 -29.65 4.59
N GLY A 892 -23.51 -29.05 4.62
CA GLY A 892 -22.24 -29.76 4.48
C GLY A 892 -21.68 -30.36 5.78
N HIS A 893 -22.37 -30.21 6.92
CA HIS A 893 -21.87 -30.57 8.26
C HIS A 893 -20.44 -30.02 8.55
N LEU A 894 -20.16 -28.78 8.12
CA LEU A 894 -18.81 -28.22 8.13
C LEU A 894 -18.39 -27.60 9.47
N TRP A 895 -19.34 -27.40 10.39
CA TRP A 895 -19.07 -26.82 11.70
C TRP A 895 -18.04 -27.61 12.52
N ASP A 896 -18.03 -28.94 12.39
CA ASP A 896 -17.10 -29.81 13.12
C ASP A 896 -15.63 -29.59 12.73
N TYR A 897 -15.35 -29.15 11.50
CA TYR A 897 -13.99 -28.86 11.03
C TYR A 897 -13.35 -27.65 11.72
N LEU A 898 -14.15 -26.79 12.37
CA LEU A 898 -13.67 -25.66 13.16
C LEU A 898 -13.21 -26.07 14.56
N TYR A 899 -13.64 -27.24 15.06
CA TYR A 899 -13.26 -27.75 16.38
C TYR A 899 -11.95 -28.52 16.37
N SER A 900 -11.72 -29.40 15.37
CA SER A 900 -10.50 -30.20 15.23
C SER A 900 -9.68 -29.76 14.00
N PRO A 901 -8.53 -29.10 14.19
CA PRO A 901 -7.66 -28.70 13.06
C PRO A 901 -6.93 -29.87 12.38
N ALA A 902 -6.91 -31.07 12.98
CA ALA A 902 -5.95 -32.13 12.63
C ALA A 902 -6.54 -33.50 12.20
N ASP A 903 -7.86 -33.67 12.05
CA ASP A 903 -8.41 -34.96 11.60
C ASP A 903 -8.19 -35.18 10.10
N SER A 904 -7.32 -36.12 9.77
CA SER A 904 -6.72 -36.36 8.43
C SER A 904 -7.49 -37.32 7.53
N VAL A 905 -8.70 -37.76 7.91
CA VAL A 905 -9.42 -38.83 7.18
C VAL A 905 -10.38 -38.27 6.13
N ARG A 906 -10.83 -37.00 6.24
CA ARG A 906 -11.78 -36.38 5.31
C ARG A 906 -11.13 -35.24 4.52
N PRO A 907 -11.46 -35.07 3.22
CA PRO A 907 -10.96 -33.94 2.43
C PRO A 907 -11.45 -32.62 3.03
N VAL A 908 -10.53 -31.70 3.31
CA VAL A 908 -10.84 -30.38 3.89
C VAL A 908 -11.42 -29.48 2.79
N PRO A 909 -12.63 -28.89 2.97
CA PRO A 909 -13.16 -27.93 2.02
C PRO A 909 -12.31 -26.67 1.93
N VAL A 910 -12.27 -26.06 0.75
CA VAL A 910 -11.42 -24.90 0.46
C VAL A 910 -11.70 -23.71 1.39
N VAL A 911 -12.96 -23.42 1.72
CA VAL A 911 -13.32 -22.37 2.70
C VAL A 911 -12.72 -22.62 4.09
N ILE A 912 -12.69 -23.87 4.54
CA ILE A 912 -12.12 -24.24 5.84
C ILE A 912 -10.60 -24.05 5.81
N SER A 913 -9.92 -24.35 4.69
CA SER A 913 -8.49 -24.06 4.58
C SER A 913 -8.17 -22.57 4.68
N PHE A 914 -8.99 -21.68 4.09
CA PHE A 914 -8.80 -20.23 4.23
C PHE A 914 -9.03 -19.75 5.66
N ILE A 915 -10.09 -20.23 6.32
CA ILE A 915 -10.37 -19.90 7.73
C ILE A 915 -9.20 -20.33 8.62
N ARG A 916 -8.68 -21.56 8.44
CA ARG A 916 -7.53 -22.07 9.19
C ARG A 916 -6.27 -21.24 8.92
N ALA A 917 -6.00 -20.88 7.67
CA ALA A 917 -4.84 -20.05 7.32
C ALA A 917 -4.85 -18.70 8.06
N VAL A 918 -6.01 -18.03 8.11
CA VAL A 918 -6.17 -16.74 8.83
C VAL A 918 -6.01 -16.91 10.34
N VAL A 919 -6.55 -17.98 10.93
CA VAL A 919 -6.39 -18.28 12.37
C VAL A 919 -4.95 -18.64 12.72
N ASN A 920 -4.19 -19.26 11.81
CA ASN A 920 -2.80 -19.66 12.05
C ASN A 920 -1.80 -18.48 11.99
N GLN A 921 -2.12 -17.38 11.29
CA GLN A 921 -1.25 -16.20 11.21
C GLN A 921 -0.78 -15.66 12.59
N PRO A 922 -1.68 -15.34 13.55
CA PRO A 922 -1.25 -14.87 14.87
C PRO A 922 -0.49 -15.95 15.66
N VAL A 923 -0.81 -17.24 15.45
CA VAL A 923 -0.07 -18.36 16.05
C VAL A 923 1.39 -18.35 15.58
N HIS A 924 1.64 -18.17 14.28
CA HIS A 924 2.99 -18.08 13.73
C HIS A 924 3.78 -16.89 14.27
N CYS A 925 3.15 -15.72 14.47
CA CYS A 925 3.80 -14.57 15.12
C CYS A 925 4.22 -14.87 16.57
N LEU A 926 3.33 -15.49 17.35
CA LEU A 926 3.64 -15.88 18.74
C LEU A 926 4.75 -16.94 18.79
N LEU A 927 4.71 -17.94 17.91
CA LEU A 927 5.72 -19.00 17.84
C LEU A 927 7.11 -18.45 17.50
N ARG A 928 7.21 -17.54 16.53
CA ARG A 928 8.49 -16.91 16.17
C ARG A 928 9.12 -16.21 17.38
N HIS A 929 8.33 -15.46 18.15
CA HIS A 929 8.82 -14.80 19.35
C HIS A 929 9.22 -15.80 20.45
N LEU A 930 8.42 -16.84 20.68
CA LEU A 930 8.74 -17.90 21.65
C LEU A 930 10.05 -18.60 21.32
N VAL A 931 10.31 -18.89 20.04
CA VAL A 931 11.57 -19.47 19.57
C VAL A 931 12.73 -18.51 19.83
N THR A 932 12.59 -17.22 19.49
CA THR A 932 13.65 -16.23 19.77
C THR A 932 13.94 -16.06 21.26
N MET A 933 12.92 -16.12 22.11
CA MET A 933 13.07 -16.05 23.57
C MET A 933 13.81 -17.28 24.12
N VAL A 934 13.48 -18.49 23.65
CA VAL A 934 14.19 -19.71 24.05
C VAL A 934 15.64 -19.68 23.60
N LEU A 935 15.91 -19.21 22.38
CA LEU A 935 17.28 -19.08 21.84
C LEU A 935 18.09 -17.97 22.55
N ALA A 936 17.48 -16.82 22.84
CA ALA A 936 18.11 -15.73 23.59
C ALA A 936 18.41 -16.14 25.03
N TRP A 937 17.53 -16.93 25.65
CA TRP A 937 17.79 -17.49 26.97
C TRP A 937 18.96 -18.50 26.95
N GLN A 938 19.02 -19.36 25.93
CA GLN A 938 20.19 -20.23 25.73
C GLN A 938 21.48 -19.41 25.56
N ALA A 939 21.41 -18.33 24.77
CA ALA A 939 22.52 -17.39 24.62
C ALA A 939 22.83 -16.61 25.91
N SER A 940 21.89 -16.43 26.84
CA SER A 940 22.15 -15.76 28.12
C SER A 940 22.75 -16.69 29.18
N GLU A 941 22.40 -17.98 29.18
CA GLU A 941 23.09 -18.97 30.03
C GLU A 941 24.48 -19.33 29.46
N ASP A 942 24.68 -19.19 28.13
CA ASP A 942 25.97 -19.33 27.44
C ASP A 942 26.27 -18.10 26.52
N PRO A 943 26.71 -16.94 27.07
CA PRO A 943 26.93 -15.71 26.29
C PRO A 943 27.90 -15.81 25.11
N CYS A 944 28.78 -16.80 25.08
CA CYS A 944 29.71 -16.99 23.97
C CYS A 944 30.49 -18.32 24.14
N SER A 945 29.81 -19.47 24.13
CA SER A 945 30.48 -20.75 24.36
C SER A 945 31.43 -21.21 23.23
N SER A 946 31.63 -20.43 22.15
CA SER A 946 32.58 -20.82 21.10
C SER A 946 33.64 -19.78 20.68
N LEU A 947 33.61 -18.51 21.12
CA LEU A 947 34.60 -17.52 20.63
C LEU A 947 35.29 -16.61 21.67
N LEU A 948 34.81 -16.45 22.90
CA LEU A 948 35.42 -15.50 23.85
C LEU A 948 35.54 -16.08 25.26
N ARG A 949 36.38 -17.10 25.41
CA ARG A 949 36.82 -17.56 26.73
C ARG A 949 38.34 -17.73 26.74
N ARG A 950 39.04 -16.59 26.80
CA ARG A 950 40.45 -16.54 27.20
C ARG A 950 40.55 -15.66 28.43
N ASP A 951 41.18 -16.21 29.47
CA ASP A 951 41.47 -15.48 30.70
C ASP A 951 42.47 -14.35 30.39
N VAL A 952 42.31 -13.20 31.05
CA VAL A 952 43.25 -12.09 30.89
C VAL A 952 44.63 -12.54 31.37
N PRO A 953 45.69 -12.36 30.57
CA PRO A 953 47.04 -12.75 30.96
C PRO A 953 47.51 -12.14 32.28
N GLU A 954 48.10 -12.96 33.16
CA GLU A 954 48.59 -12.53 34.48
C GLU A 954 49.66 -11.41 34.40
N ASN A 955 50.44 -11.37 33.32
CA ASN A 955 51.45 -10.32 33.08
C ASN A 955 50.84 -8.92 32.89
N ILE A 956 49.57 -8.81 32.46
CA ILE A 956 48.84 -7.54 32.36
C ILE A 956 48.15 -7.24 33.71
N LEU A 957 47.51 -8.23 34.32
CA LEU A 957 46.80 -8.07 35.60
C LEU A 957 47.71 -7.60 36.73
N THR A 958 48.96 -8.07 36.76
CA THR A 958 49.98 -7.65 37.74
C THR A 958 50.48 -6.20 37.53
N LYS A 959 50.22 -5.62 36.36
CA LYS A 959 50.60 -4.25 35.98
C LYS A 959 49.43 -3.26 36.04
N VAL A 960 48.22 -3.71 36.40
CA VAL A 960 47.09 -2.81 36.69
C VAL A 960 47.40 -2.03 37.98
N PRO A 961 47.36 -0.68 37.98
CA PRO A 961 47.56 0.12 39.17
C PRO A 961 46.63 -0.32 40.31
N LYS A 962 47.21 -0.57 41.50
CA LYS A 962 46.46 -1.06 42.67
C LYS A 962 45.37 -0.06 43.11
N GLU A 963 45.58 1.21 42.79
CA GLU A 963 44.69 2.34 43.03
C GLU A 963 43.35 2.22 42.28
N TRP A 964 43.29 1.45 41.18
CA TRP A 964 42.08 1.29 40.39
C TRP A 964 41.09 0.28 41.01
N SER A 965 41.48 -0.52 42.00
CA SER A 965 40.59 -1.49 42.69
C SER A 965 39.87 -2.50 41.76
N TYR A 966 40.52 -2.88 40.65
CA TYR A 966 39.96 -3.81 39.67
C TYR A 966 39.73 -5.23 40.26
N THR A 967 38.56 -5.83 39.99
CA THR A 967 38.24 -7.20 40.42
C THR A 967 37.88 -8.09 39.23
N LEU A 968 38.56 -9.23 39.12
CA LEU A 968 38.34 -10.18 38.03
C LEU A 968 37.00 -10.91 38.22
N GLN A 969 36.06 -10.71 37.30
CA GLN A 969 34.77 -11.40 37.35
C GLN A 969 34.93 -12.84 36.85
N THR A 970 34.81 -13.81 37.76
CA THR A 970 34.65 -15.23 37.39
C THR A 970 33.17 -15.56 37.23
N PRO A 971 32.77 -16.36 36.22
CA PRO A 971 31.36 -16.70 36.01
C PRO A 971 30.87 -17.55 37.19
N LYS A 972 29.96 -17.01 38.00
CA LYS A 972 29.27 -17.77 39.06
C LYS A 972 28.44 -18.88 38.41
N GLY A 973 28.81 -20.12 38.69
CA GLY A 973 28.13 -21.31 38.18
C GLY A 973 26.84 -21.69 38.93
N ARG A 974 25.91 -22.24 38.15
CA ARG A 974 24.80 -23.16 38.50
C ARG A 974 23.62 -22.64 39.33
N GLU A 975 22.51 -22.34 38.64
CA GLU A 975 21.13 -22.54 39.12
C GLU A 975 20.21 -23.17 38.04
N SER A 976 20.59 -24.31 37.44
CA SER A 976 19.95 -24.83 36.21
C SER A 976 18.51 -25.37 36.35
N ALA A 977 18.02 -25.69 37.56
CA ALA A 977 16.66 -26.25 37.73
C ALA A 977 15.60 -25.17 38.03
N LYS A 978 15.99 -24.06 38.69
CA LYS A 978 15.12 -22.89 38.88
C LYS A 978 14.97 -22.09 37.58
N SER A 979 15.98 -22.10 36.72
CA SER A 979 16.01 -21.32 35.48
C SER A 979 15.03 -21.85 34.42
N VAL A 980 14.87 -23.16 34.27
CA VAL A 980 13.90 -23.77 33.32
C VAL A 980 12.44 -23.52 33.74
N VAL A 981 12.14 -23.57 35.04
CA VAL A 981 10.79 -23.25 35.56
C VAL A 981 10.46 -21.77 35.34
N ASN A 982 11.44 -20.87 35.55
CA ASN A 982 11.26 -19.44 35.29
C ASN A 982 11.07 -19.13 33.80
N LEU A 983 11.78 -19.82 32.90
CA LEU A 983 11.60 -19.69 31.45
C LEU A 983 10.20 -20.13 31.02
N ALA A 984 9.73 -21.29 31.52
CA ALA A 984 8.39 -21.78 31.22
C ALA A 984 7.29 -20.83 31.75
N LEU A 985 7.51 -20.27 32.93
CA LEU A 985 6.62 -19.29 33.55
C LEU A 985 6.58 -17.96 32.77
N GLN A 986 7.73 -17.48 32.29
CA GLN A 986 7.83 -16.31 31.41
C GLN A 986 7.13 -16.52 30.08
N ALA A 987 7.34 -17.66 29.44
CA ALA A 987 6.71 -18.01 28.17
C ALA A 987 5.18 -18.09 28.27
N LEU A 988 4.66 -18.71 29.34
CA LEU A 988 3.22 -18.76 29.59
C LEU A 988 2.65 -17.36 29.84
N SER A 989 3.34 -16.53 30.63
CA SER A 989 2.96 -15.14 30.85
C SER A 989 2.93 -14.35 29.54
N PHE A 990 3.91 -14.54 28.67
CA PHE A 990 3.95 -13.91 27.35
C PHE A 990 2.75 -14.32 26.47
N ILE A 991 2.43 -15.62 26.41
CA ILE A 991 1.31 -16.14 25.59
C ILE A 991 -0.02 -15.54 26.08
N TYR A 992 -0.31 -15.61 27.38
CA TYR A 992 -1.57 -15.09 27.92
C TYR A 992 -1.67 -13.57 27.87
N THR A 993 -0.54 -12.84 27.98
CA THR A 993 -0.52 -11.37 27.86
C THR A 993 -0.85 -10.93 26.44
N ASN A 994 -0.36 -11.64 25.42
CA ASN A 994 -0.56 -11.30 24.02
C ASN A 994 -1.78 -11.99 23.37
N LEU A 995 -2.45 -12.91 24.08
CA LEU A 995 -3.62 -13.62 23.57
C LEU A 995 -4.79 -12.68 23.18
N PRO A 996 -5.15 -11.63 23.96
CA PRO A 996 -6.16 -10.67 23.54
C PRO A 996 -5.78 -9.94 22.25
N SER A 997 -4.52 -9.53 22.11
CA SER A 997 -4.02 -8.87 20.90
C SER A 997 -4.00 -9.80 19.68
N ALA A 998 -3.65 -11.08 19.87
CA ALA A 998 -3.70 -12.12 18.84
C ALA A 998 -5.14 -12.41 18.35
N VAL A 999 -6.13 -12.24 19.21
CA VAL A 999 -7.55 -12.32 18.82
C VAL A 999 -8.00 -11.05 18.11
N ALA A 1000 -7.56 -9.88 18.59
CA ALA A 1000 -7.87 -8.60 17.97
C ALA A 1000 -7.27 -8.46 16.56
N SER A 1001 -6.15 -9.14 16.26
CA SER A 1001 -5.55 -9.13 14.92
C SER A 1001 -6.34 -9.92 13.87
N LEU A 1002 -7.24 -10.82 14.28
CA LEU A 1002 -8.10 -11.58 13.36
C LEU A 1002 -9.23 -10.70 12.81
N PRO A 1003 -9.71 -10.92 11.57
CA PRO A 1003 -10.88 -10.19 11.07
C PRO A 1003 -12.14 -10.42 11.92
N LEU A 1004 -12.92 -9.36 12.15
CA LEU A 1004 -14.13 -9.42 12.96
C LEU A 1004 -15.18 -10.41 12.42
N PRO A 1005 -15.39 -10.56 11.07
CA PRO A 1005 -16.27 -11.59 10.54
C PRO A 1005 -15.84 -13.02 10.90
N VAL A 1006 -14.54 -13.30 10.96
CA VAL A 1006 -14.01 -14.62 11.37
C VAL A 1006 -14.25 -14.85 12.85
N ARG A 1007 -14.00 -13.84 13.71
CA ARG A 1007 -14.31 -13.92 15.14
C ARG A 1007 -15.79 -14.21 15.39
N PHE A 1008 -16.66 -13.53 14.65
CA PHE A 1008 -18.12 -13.72 14.73
C PHE A 1008 -18.56 -15.12 14.24
N LEU A 1009 -17.92 -15.66 13.20
CA LEU A 1009 -18.15 -17.03 12.72
C LEU A 1009 -17.86 -18.05 13.83
N PHE A 1010 -16.71 -17.96 14.49
CA PHE A 1010 -16.37 -18.87 15.60
C PHE A 1010 -17.30 -18.71 16.81
N HIS A 1011 -17.74 -17.49 17.11
CA HIS A 1011 -18.73 -17.26 18.17
C HIS A 1011 -20.09 -17.90 17.86
N THR A 1012 -20.50 -17.88 16.59
CA THR A 1012 -21.75 -18.52 16.16
C THR A 1012 -21.60 -20.04 16.12
N ALA A 1013 -20.47 -20.54 15.60
CA ALA A 1013 -20.14 -21.97 15.56
C ALA A 1013 -20.14 -22.62 16.95
N GLU A 1014 -19.71 -21.92 18.00
CA GLU A 1014 -19.77 -22.39 19.40
C GLU A 1014 -21.21 -22.80 19.81
N LYS A 1015 -22.24 -22.13 19.27
CA LYS A 1015 -23.65 -22.46 19.53
C LYS A 1015 -24.11 -23.70 18.77
N HIS A 1016 -23.58 -23.94 17.57
CA HIS A 1016 -23.88 -25.12 16.76
C HIS A 1016 -23.19 -26.37 17.33
N LEU A 1017 -21.99 -26.22 17.94
CA LEU A 1017 -21.20 -27.30 18.54
C LEU A 1017 -21.56 -27.59 19.99
N SER A 1018 -22.85 -27.77 20.27
CA SER A 1018 -23.36 -28.02 21.64
C SER A 1018 -22.74 -29.25 22.33
N GLN A 1019 -22.29 -30.24 21.55
CA GLN A 1019 -21.60 -31.44 22.03
C GLN A 1019 -20.27 -31.14 22.78
N HIS A 1020 -19.60 -30.03 22.47
CA HIS A 1020 -18.34 -29.63 23.12
C HIS A 1020 -18.51 -28.52 24.17
N ALA A 1021 -19.75 -28.16 24.53
CA ALA A 1021 -20.05 -27.00 25.38
C ALA A 1021 -19.38 -27.02 26.76
N ARG A 1022 -19.09 -28.21 27.33
CA ARG A 1022 -18.39 -28.33 28.63
C ARG A 1022 -16.94 -27.88 28.57
N GLN A 1023 -16.23 -28.21 27.49
CA GLN A 1023 -14.81 -27.85 27.30
C GLN A 1023 -14.66 -26.39 26.84
N LEU A 1024 -15.61 -25.90 26.04
CA LEU A 1024 -15.61 -24.53 25.52
C LEU A 1024 -16.11 -23.50 26.55
N ARG A 1025 -16.62 -23.93 27.71
CA ARG A 1025 -17.26 -23.05 28.70
C ARG A 1025 -16.34 -21.98 29.28
N SER A 1026 -15.04 -22.24 29.41
CA SER A 1026 -14.05 -21.27 29.90
C SER A 1026 -13.31 -20.56 28.76
N THR A 1027 -12.95 -21.31 27.72
CA THR A 1027 -12.02 -20.87 26.65
C THR A 1027 -12.77 -20.30 25.43
N GLY A 1028 -13.94 -20.83 25.06
CA GLY A 1028 -14.62 -20.50 23.79
C GLY A 1028 -13.93 -21.10 22.56
N LEU A 1029 -14.66 -21.23 21.44
CA LEU A 1029 -14.18 -22.01 20.29
C LEU A 1029 -12.94 -21.41 19.60
N LEU A 1030 -12.89 -20.09 19.43
CA LEU A 1030 -11.75 -19.44 18.75
C LEU A 1030 -10.45 -19.56 19.55
N LEU A 1031 -10.50 -19.30 20.87
CA LEU A 1031 -9.32 -19.47 21.73
C LEU A 1031 -8.89 -20.93 21.80
N TRP A 1032 -9.86 -21.86 21.80
CA TRP A 1032 -9.57 -23.28 21.73
C TRP A 1032 -8.83 -23.65 20.45
N ALA A 1033 -9.27 -23.16 19.29
CA ALA A 1033 -8.61 -23.39 18.00
C ALA A 1033 -7.19 -22.78 17.97
N LEU A 1034 -7.02 -21.53 18.43
CA LEU A 1034 -5.72 -20.86 18.50
C LEU A 1034 -4.73 -21.60 19.40
N LEU A 1035 -5.14 -21.94 20.62
CA LEU A 1035 -4.27 -22.61 21.58
C LEU A 1035 -3.98 -24.07 21.19
N SER A 1036 -4.95 -24.78 20.59
CA SER A 1036 -4.73 -26.14 20.08
C SER A 1036 -3.77 -26.13 18.89
N CYS A 1037 -3.89 -25.17 17.98
CA CYS A 1037 -2.92 -24.99 16.88
C CYS A 1037 -1.53 -24.66 17.42
N LEU A 1038 -1.43 -23.77 18.42
CA LEU A 1038 -0.16 -23.42 19.05
C LEU A 1038 0.48 -24.65 19.73
N CYS A 1039 -0.29 -25.49 20.42
CA CYS A 1039 0.22 -26.75 21.00
C CYS A 1039 0.71 -27.73 19.92
N GLN A 1040 -0.06 -27.92 18.84
CA GLN A 1040 0.32 -28.81 17.74
C GLN A 1040 1.63 -28.36 17.06
N CYS A 1041 1.77 -27.06 16.81
CA CYS A 1041 3.00 -26.51 16.25
C CYS A 1041 4.18 -26.61 17.23
N LEU A 1042 3.96 -26.46 18.54
CA LEU A 1042 5.01 -26.66 19.55
C LEU A 1042 5.48 -28.12 19.67
N GLU A 1043 4.62 -29.09 19.34
CA GLU A 1043 4.92 -30.52 19.35
C GLU A 1043 5.55 -31.03 18.05
N ASP A 1044 5.40 -30.31 16.93
CA ASP A 1044 6.02 -30.63 15.64
C ASP A 1044 7.28 -29.77 15.39
N PRO A 1045 8.48 -30.27 15.76
CA PRO A 1045 9.73 -29.51 15.61
C PRO A 1045 10.11 -29.24 14.15
N ASN A 1046 9.65 -30.06 13.20
CA ASN A 1046 9.99 -29.87 11.78
C ASN A 1046 9.26 -28.67 11.19
N SER A 1047 7.99 -28.49 11.54
CA SER A 1047 7.22 -27.31 11.14
C SER A 1047 7.76 -26.01 11.75
N LEU A 1048 8.31 -26.07 12.97
CA LEU A 1048 8.92 -24.91 13.63
C LEU A 1048 10.23 -24.47 12.99
N GLU A 1049 11.10 -25.43 12.65
CA GLU A 1049 12.38 -25.15 11.96
C GLU A 1049 12.13 -24.52 10.59
N LEU A 1050 11.12 -25.01 9.85
CA LEU A 1050 10.71 -24.42 8.57
C LEU A 1050 10.14 -23.00 8.73
N LEU A 1051 9.35 -22.75 9.78
CA LEU A 1051 8.73 -21.45 10.05
C LEU A 1051 9.76 -20.36 10.44
N CYS A 1052 10.76 -20.74 11.24
CA CYS A 1052 11.73 -19.80 11.79
C CYS A 1052 13.02 -19.71 10.98
N GLY A 1053 13.26 -20.65 10.05
CA GLY A 1053 14.49 -20.73 9.26
C GLY A 1053 15.75 -21.02 10.09
N LEU A 1054 15.58 -21.50 11.33
CA LEU A 1054 16.66 -21.73 12.29
C LEU A 1054 16.63 -23.20 12.76
N PRO A 1055 17.77 -23.92 12.76
CA PRO A 1055 17.83 -25.27 13.30
C PRO A 1055 17.68 -25.22 14.83
N LEU A 1056 16.80 -26.05 15.38
CA LEU A 1056 16.57 -26.12 16.84
C LEU A 1056 17.41 -27.25 17.44
N ASP A 1057 18.17 -26.92 18.48
CA ASP A 1057 18.92 -27.92 19.25
C ASP A 1057 17.99 -28.82 20.07
N ARG A 1058 18.51 -29.96 20.52
CA ARG A 1058 17.73 -30.91 21.34
C ARG A 1058 17.17 -30.24 22.61
N GLY A 1059 17.92 -29.31 23.20
CA GLY A 1059 17.50 -28.57 24.39
C GLY A 1059 16.37 -27.58 24.11
N ALA A 1060 16.35 -26.86 22.99
CA ALA A 1060 15.21 -26.00 22.62
C ALA A 1060 13.95 -26.84 22.41
N LYS A 1061 14.07 -27.98 21.70
CA LYS A 1061 12.95 -28.87 21.40
C LYS A 1061 12.28 -29.40 22.67
N GLU A 1062 13.08 -29.85 23.65
CA GLU A 1062 12.56 -30.33 24.94
C GLU A 1062 11.88 -29.22 25.77
N ARG A 1063 12.40 -27.97 25.71
CA ARG A 1063 11.82 -26.81 26.40
C ARG A 1063 10.51 -26.35 25.75
N LEU A 1064 10.42 -26.33 24.41
CA LEU A 1064 9.19 -26.01 23.67
C LEU A 1064 8.11 -27.08 23.85
N ALA A 1065 8.49 -28.36 23.89
CA ALA A 1065 7.58 -29.46 24.21
C ALA A 1065 7.01 -29.35 25.64
N LEU A 1066 7.84 -28.94 26.62
CA LEU A 1066 7.37 -28.65 27.98
C LEU A 1066 6.35 -27.50 28.01
N LEU A 1067 6.48 -26.49 27.14
CA LEU A 1067 5.50 -25.41 27.00
C LEU A 1067 4.16 -25.91 26.46
N SER A 1068 4.16 -26.80 25.46
CA SER A 1068 2.93 -27.46 24.98
C SER A 1068 2.23 -28.20 26.11
N GLU A 1069 2.95 -29.02 26.88
CA GLU A 1069 2.39 -29.78 28.00
C GLU A 1069 1.81 -28.86 29.08
N CYS A 1070 2.45 -27.73 29.38
CA CYS A 1070 1.93 -26.72 30.31
C CYS A 1070 0.64 -26.06 29.80
N LEU A 1071 0.54 -25.72 28.52
CA LEU A 1071 -0.66 -25.13 27.91
C LEU A 1071 -1.83 -26.12 27.85
N GLN A 1072 -1.56 -27.40 27.54
CA GLN A 1072 -2.59 -28.44 27.60
C GLN A 1072 -3.10 -28.64 29.04
N GLY A 1073 -2.21 -28.50 30.03
CA GLY A 1073 -2.55 -28.50 31.45
C GLY A 1073 -3.48 -27.36 31.86
N THR A 1074 -3.28 -26.14 31.34
CA THR A 1074 -4.16 -24.99 31.62
C THR A 1074 -5.49 -25.05 30.86
N MET A 1075 -5.53 -25.66 29.69
CA MET A 1075 -6.75 -25.87 28.89
C MET A 1075 -7.65 -27.01 29.39
N GLY A 1076 -7.21 -27.78 30.40
CA GLY A 1076 -7.93 -28.94 30.93
C GLY A 1076 -7.90 -30.19 30.03
N GLN A 1077 -7.13 -30.16 28.94
CA GLN A 1077 -6.93 -31.31 28.03
C GLN A 1077 -6.14 -32.45 28.70
N GLY A 1078 -5.29 -32.12 29.67
CA GLY A 1078 -4.46 -33.08 30.41
C GLY A 1078 -5.24 -34.16 31.18
N GLN A 1079 -6.54 -33.97 31.45
CA GLN A 1079 -7.34 -35.00 32.12
C GLN A 1079 -7.57 -36.27 31.27
N GLN A 1080 -7.36 -36.22 29.95
CA GLN A 1080 -7.48 -37.40 29.08
C GLN A 1080 -6.15 -38.16 28.86
N LYS A 1081 -4.99 -37.56 29.18
CA LYS A 1081 -3.65 -38.15 29.05
C LYS A 1081 -2.91 -38.17 30.39
N GLY A 1082 -3.46 -38.88 31.39
CA GLY A 1082 -2.73 -39.23 32.62
C GLY A 1082 -2.33 -38.08 33.55
N VAL A 1083 -1.61 -38.40 34.63
CA VAL A 1083 -1.15 -37.44 35.65
C VAL A 1083 -0.07 -36.52 35.05
N PRO A 1084 -0.21 -35.18 35.09
CA PRO A 1084 0.77 -34.25 34.54
C PRO A 1084 2.13 -34.42 35.22
N LYS A 1085 3.22 -34.23 34.47
CA LYS A 1085 4.59 -34.30 35.01
C LYS A 1085 4.76 -33.35 36.20
N PRO A 1086 5.56 -33.70 37.22
CA PRO A 1086 5.74 -32.87 38.42
C PRO A 1086 6.34 -31.50 38.11
N THR A 1087 7.10 -31.37 37.01
CA THR A 1087 7.62 -30.09 36.51
C THR A 1087 6.51 -29.17 35.99
N VAL A 1088 5.52 -29.71 35.27
CA VAL A 1088 4.35 -28.94 34.78
C VAL A 1088 3.53 -28.44 35.96
N HIS A 1089 3.28 -29.29 36.97
CA HIS A 1089 2.53 -28.89 38.16
C HIS A 1089 3.23 -27.76 38.94
N LYS A 1090 4.57 -27.82 39.06
CA LYS A 1090 5.37 -26.76 39.68
C LYS A 1090 5.30 -25.43 38.92
N VAL A 1091 5.35 -25.45 37.59
CA VAL A 1091 5.23 -24.23 36.75
C VAL A 1091 3.85 -23.60 36.91
N LEU A 1092 2.78 -24.40 36.83
CA LEU A 1092 1.41 -23.91 36.96
C LEU A 1092 1.11 -23.38 38.37
N GLN A 1093 1.59 -24.07 39.40
CA GLN A 1093 1.46 -23.61 40.79
C GLN A 1093 2.23 -22.29 41.00
N ALA A 1094 3.47 -22.18 40.50
CA ALA A 1094 4.25 -20.95 40.61
C ALA A 1094 3.62 -19.78 39.86
N LEU A 1095 2.95 -20.03 38.73
CA LEU A 1095 2.21 -19.02 37.98
C LEU A 1095 0.98 -18.52 38.75
N GLU A 1096 0.23 -19.42 39.40
CA GLU A 1096 -0.92 -19.05 40.22
C GLU A 1096 -0.51 -18.34 41.51
N GLU A 1097 0.60 -18.74 42.14
CA GLU A 1097 1.17 -18.08 43.32
C GLU A 1097 1.66 -16.66 43.02
N ARG A 1098 2.33 -16.45 41.87
CA ARG A 1098 2.77 -15.11 41.43
C ARG A 1098 1.64 -14.25 40.87
N ARG A 1099 0.66 -14.87 40.21
CA ARG A 1099 -0.45 -14.18 39.52
C ARG A 1099 -1.80 -14.89 39.68
N PRO A 1100 -2.45 -14.75 40.85
CA PRO A 1100 -3.70 -15.45 41.12
C PRO A 1100 -4.81 -15.01 40.15
N LYS A 1101 -5.53 -15.98 39.57
CA LYS A 1101 -6.64 -15.81 38.60
C LYS A 1101 -6.30 -15.03 37.32
N TRP A 1102 -5.04 -14.71 37.07
CA TRP A 1102 -4.64 -13.83 35.96
C TRP A 1102 -4.84 -14.50 34.59
N CYS A 1103 -4.46 -15.77 34.44
CA CYS A 1103 -4.68 -16.52 33.19
C CYS A 1103 -6.18 -16.58 32.83
N SER A 1104 -7.03 -16.80 33.85
CA SER A 1104 -8.49 -16.80 33.69
C SER A 1104 -9.01 -15.42 33.27
N MET A 1105 -8.44 -14.34 33.83
CA MET A 1105 -8.79 -12.97 33.44
C MET A 1105 -8.38 -12.65 32.00
N GLN A 1106 -7.19 -13.06 31.56
CA GLN A 1106 -6.74 -12.85 30.17
C GLN A 1106 -7.57 -13.65 29.16
N LEU A 1107 -7.90 -14.91 29.47
CA LEU A 1107 -8.84 -15.71 28.68
C LEU A 1107 -10.21 -15.04 28.58
N GLN A 1108 -10.71 -14.48 29.68
CA GLN A 1108 -11.99 -13.76 29.69
C GLN A 1108 -11.93 -12.45 28.88
N LYS A 1109 -10.81 -11.71 28.92
CA LYS A 1109 -10.58 -10.52 28.09
C LYS A 1109 -10.58 -10.90 26.61
N ALA A 1110 -9.80 -11.90 26.22
CA ALA A 1110 -9.72 -12.38 24.85
C ALA A 1110 -11.06 -12.91 24.33
N ARG A 1111 -11.83 -13.62 25.17
CA ARG A 1111 -13.17 -14.11 24.81
C ARG A 1111 -14.18 -12.99 24.60
N LYS A 1112 -14.10 -11.89 25.37
CA LYS A 1112 -14.98 -10.72 25.15
C LYS A 1112 -14.80 -10.10 23.76
N LEU A 1113 -13.59 -10.15 23.21
CA LEU A 1113 -13.28 -9.66 21.85
C LEU A 1113 -13.88 -10.53 20.74
N CYS A 1114 -14.32 -11.74 21.06
CA CYS A 1114 -15.02 -12.63 20.13
C CYS A 1114 -16.54 -12.36 20.06
N SER A 1115 -17.10 -11.61 21.04
CA SER A 1115 -18.54 -11.38 21.16
C SER A 1115 -18.93 -9.94 20.80
N GLU A 1116 -19.94 -9.78 19.96
CA GLU A 1116 -20.45 -8.48 19.50
C GLU A 1116 -21.11 -7.71 20.67
N ARG A 1117 -20.50 -6.60 21.12
CA ARG A 1117 -21.27 -5.55 21.83
C ARG A 1117 -21.79 -4.59 20.77
N ARG A 1118 -23.13 -4.58 20.60
CA ARG A 1118 -23.84 -3.63 19.74
C ARG A 1118 -23.32 -2.20 19.96
N PRO A 1119 -22.87 -1.46 18.94
CA PRO A 1119 -22.94 -0.02 19.01
C PRO A 1119 -24.42 0.38 19.11
N ALA A 1120 -24.71 1.37 19.94
CA ALA A 1120 -26.05 1.86 20.22
C ALA A 1120 -26.82 2.16 18.92
N SER A 1121 -28.13 1.95 18.99
CA SER A 1121 -29.11 2.19 17.93
C SER A 1121 -28.95 3.56 17.26
N SER A 1122 -28.36 3.57 16.08
CA SER A 1122 -28.67 4.52 15.02
C SER A 1122 -28.24 3.89 13.71
N ALA A 1123 -29.17 3.62 12.80
CA ALA A 1123 -28.86 3.16 11.46
C ALA A 1123 -27.91 4.18 10.79
N PRO A 1124 -26.64 3.85 10.50
CA PRO A 1124 -25.78 4.77 9.80
C PRO A 1124 -26.00 4.60 8.30
N ARG A 1125 -26.35 5.70 7.62
CA ARG A 1125 -26.16 5.81 6.17
C ARG A 1125 -24.69 5.49 5.87
N VAL A 1126 -24.45 4.34 5.25
CA VAL A 1126 -23.13 3.84 4.87
C VAL A 1126 -22.46 4.82 3.90
N ARG A 1127 -21.44 5.55 4.35
CA ARG A 1127 -20.51 6.28 3.46
C ARG A 1127 -19.39 5.33 3.04
N LEU A 1128 -19.51 4.76 1.84
CA LEU A 1128 -18.49 3.94 1.16
C LEU A 1128 -17.43 4.81 0.47
N SER A 1129 -16.55 5.43 1.24
CA SER A 1129 -15.35 6.11 0.71
C SER A 1129 -14.10 5.44 1.31
N GLY A 1130 -13.61 4.35 0.71
CA GLY A 1130 -12.33 3.78 1.14
C GLY A 1130 -12.00 2.35 0.70
N ALA A 1131 -12.96 1.54 0.23
CA ALA A 1131 -12.66 0.16 -0.17
C ALA A 1131 -11.97 0.09 -1.54
N ARG A 1132 -10.64 -0.11 -1.57
CA ARG A 1132 -9.93 -0.69 -2.72
C ARG A 1132 -9.93 -2.21 -2.55
N VAL A 1133 -10.73 -2.91 -3.36
CA VAL A 1133 -10.72 -4.37 -3.48
C VAL A 1133 -10.32 -4.67 -4.92
N VAL A 1134 -9.19 -5.35 -5.10
CA VAL A 1134 -8.73 -5.81 -6.42
C VAL A 1134 -9.55 -7.06 -6.76
N PHE A 1135 -10.50 -6.91 -7.69
CA PHE A 1135 -11.29 -8.02 -8.22
C PHE A 1135 -10.59 -8.62 -9.44
N HIS A 1136 -10.31 -9.92 -9.45
CA HIS A 1136 -9.96 -10.63 -10.68
C HIS A 1136 -11.21 -10.75 -11.58
N ARG A 1137 -11.22 -9.95 -12.65
CA ARG A 1137 -12.40 -9.59 -13.48
C ARG A 1137 -12.96 -10.70 -14.39
N ARG A 1138 -12.28 -11.82 -14.61
CA ARG A 1138 -12.67 -12.75 -15.69
C ARG A 1138 -13.71 -13.81 -15.29
N GLY A 1139 -13.78 -14.24 -14.03
CA GLY A 1139 -14.73 -15.27 -13.59
C GLY A 1139 -16.16 -14.77 -13.34
N ALA A 1140 -16.31 -13.69 -12.56
CA ALA A 1140 -17.62 -13.25 -12.05
C ALA A 1140 -18.58 -12.71 -13.12
N ALA A 1141 -18.07 -12.04 -14.15
CA ALA A 1141 -18.90 -11.43 -15.21
C ALA A 1141 -19.45 -12.46 -16.22
N VAL A 1142 -18.70 -13.54 -16.47
CA VAL A 1142 -19.16 -14.67 -17.31
C VAL A 1142 -20.21 -15.49 -16.55
N TRP A 1143 -20.06 -15.59 -15.23
CA TRP A 1143 -20.93 -16.37 -14.35
C TRP A 1143 -22.31 -15.71 -14.13
N LEU A 1144 -22.38 -14.40 -13.84
CA LEU A 1144 -23.65 -13.66 -13.73
C LEU A 1144 -24.47 -13.69 -15.04
N ARG A 1145 -23.80 -13.70 -16.20
CA ARG A 1145 -24.45 -13.83 -17.52
C ARG A 1145 -24.95 -15.25 -17.82
N ARG A 1146 -24.36 -16.29 -17.22
CA ARG A 1146 -24.83 -17.68 -17.35
C ARG A 1146 -26.01 -17.96 -16.42
N LEU A 1147 -26.05 -17.36 -15.23
CA LEU A 1147 -27.16 -17.45 -14.29
C LEU A 1147 -28.40 -16.67 -14.74
N SER A 1148 -28.25 -15.52 -15.42
CA SER A 1148 -29.38 -14.79 -16.00
C SER A 1148 -30.02 -15.48 -17.23
N ARG A 1149 -29.39 -16.53 -17.77
CA ARG A 1149 -29.88 -17.31 -18.93
C ARG A 1149 -30.52 -18.64 -18.54
N LYS A 1150 -30.50 -19.01 -17.26
CA LYS A 1150 -31.31 -20.08 -16.68
C LYS A 1150 -32.38 -19.44 -15.80
#